data_AF-A0AA92TJD4-F1
#
_entry.id   AF-A0AA92TJD4-F1
#
_cell.length_a   1.000
_cell.length_b   1.000
_cell.length_c   1.000
_cell.angle_alpha   90.00
_cell.angle_beta   90.00
_cell.angle_gamma   90.00
#
_symmetry.space_group_name_H-M   'P 1'
#
loop_
_entity.id
_entity.type
_entity.pdbx_description
1 polymer ?
#
loop_
_entity_poly.entity_id
_entity_poly.type
_entity_poly.pdbx_seq_one_letter_code
_entity_poly.pdbx_strand_id
1 'polypeptide(L)'
;MVNGANFVGGIVGNYVFSDKSITSCANYGVITGTRDKVGGIAGYFNSGTIQNCANYGDITGTFYVGNLIGCADECNLNNVLGTGNVTATSRNPAGLLVGNIENSSSTASGILAYNSSAKLTINGTVQTGKAVKAIGQGSLTPAEKIKAFSAEQLKSGLVANQLQKNVSGNAKWGQKLNTNDYPLLGSADEVYLDGNVTMNCLGEQVSAFTNTKPAQEGTMTIKHGDSPIHHKSVAATCTTDGNIEYWECNLCHASFSDAQLTQEVSNLVVSATGHKYGENDKCTMCQKEIPSLTLGNNLITIEKTYGSRDEISGYNLYKYTAPEDGRLEVTANSNGNKTCGTLWESPTAASRLTYDDSSNWPDFKITYTVTKGTTYYIGARKLDGNAIEGEVKLNVKMNGLEGELPTGMTGKGTEAEPFELKTAEHLAWFRDFVNEGNMKACAKIAGDVKEIDMSTVCHKADTEKQVAELSWTPIGNFAGNKYQGTFDGNGKTIRNLYINATSGDAGFFGYAEKGSIKNITFDNAKVKSTVDHYTGILAGFGELCIIENIKTLANCSVEGKNGVGGIAGMSSGDIGNCENHAMVNGANSVGGIVGDDREFGKSIISCANYGVVTGTGNSVGGIAGDFGSGTIQNCANYGDITGADIVGNLIGDGSICNLNNVLGTGNVIATSDTERAGLLVGRIINSSSTASGILAYNSSAKLPSIKLSRQVMLSRLSEKAH
;
A
#
# COMPACT_ATOMS: atom_id res chain seq x y z
N MET A 1 40.01 3.25 4.99
CA MET A 1 38.75 4.00 5.19
C MET A 1 37.88 3.73 3.98
N VAL A 2 36.62 3.35 4.18
CA VAL A 2 35.65 3.09 3.10
C VAL A 2 34.51 4.09 3.22
N ASN A 3 34.26 4.85 2.15
CA ASN A 3 33.20 5.86 2.10
C ASN A 3 32.20 5.50 0.99
N GLY A 4 30.90 5.58 1.28
CA GLY A 4 29.87 5.26 0.29
C GLY A 4 28.49 5.83 0.63
N ALA A 5 27.51 5.52 -0.21
CA ALA A 5 26.14 6.02 -0.04
C ALA A 5 25.16 4.94 0.49
N ASN A 6 24.82 3.91 -0.31
CA ASN A 6 23.63 3.06 -0.07
C ASN A 6 23.85 1.65 0.51
N PHE A 7 24.95 0.97 0.17
CA PHE A 7 25.25 -0.37 0.70
C PHE A 7 26.74 -0.41 0.98
N VAL A 8 27.13 0.03 2.18
CA VAL A 8 28.54 0.26 2.50
C VAL A 8 29.01 -0.81 3.46
N GLY A 9 29.90 -1.67 2.97
CA GLY A 9 30.57 -2.71 3.75
C GLY A 9 32.08 -2.57 3.66
N GLY A 10 32.80 -2.87 4.75
CA GLY A 10 34.26 -2.90 4.73
C GLY A 10 34.83 -4.05 3.89
N ILE A 11 34.08 -5.16 3.75
CA ILE A 11 34.43 -6.30 2.89
C ILE A 11 33.48 -6.39 1.69
N VAL A 12 32.17 -6.36 1.92
CA VAL A 12 31.15 -6.48 0.85
C VAL A 12 30.06 -5.42 1.03
N GLY A 13 29.80 -4.60 0.02
CA GLY A 13 28.68 -3.64 0.07
C GLY A 13 27.31 -4.34 0.11
N ASN A 14 27.01 -5.14 -0.92
CA ASN A 14 25.75 -5.85 -1.10
C ASN A 14 26.01 -7.35 -1.35
N TYR A 15 25.52 -8.21 -0.46
CA TYR A 15 25.65 -9.66 -0.52
C TYR A 15 24.29 -10.31 -0.82
N VAL A 16 24.14 -10.91 -2.01
CA VAL A 16 22.84 -11.40 -2.52
C VAL A 16 22.70 -12.92 -2.60
N PHE A 17 23.74 -13.69 -2.25
CA PHE A 17 23.80 -15.14 -2.47
C PHE A 17 23.47 -15.92 -1.20
N SER A 18 22.42 -16.76 -1.23
CA SER A 18 21.93 -17.50 -0.06
C SER A 18 22.75 -18.74 0.32
N ASP A 19 23.54 -19.31 -0.61
CA ASP A 19 24.28 -20.58 -0.44
C ASP A 19 25.78 -20.38 -0.18
N LYS A 20 26.23 -19.14 -0.01
CA LYS A 20 27.64 -18.79 0.17
C LYS A 20 27.90 -18.25 1.57
N SER A 21 29.19 -18.09 1.89
CA SER A 21 29.63 -17.54 3.17
C SER A 21 30.72 -16.48 3.00
N ILE A 22 30.78 -15.54 3.95
CA ILE A 22 31.93 -14.65 4.15
C ILE A 22 32.71 -15.23 5.32
N THR A 23 33.91 -15.75 5.04
CA THR A 23 34.69 -16.49 6.03
C THR A 23 36.09 -15.92 6.22
N SER A 24 36.54 -15.88 7.47
CA SER A 24 37.92 -15.49 7.82
C SER A 24 38.32 -14.09 7.33
N CYS A 25 37.39 -13.13 7.35
CA CYS A 25 37.62 -11.76 6.91
C CYS A 25 37.68 -10.79 8.09
N ALA A 26 38.54 -9.79 8.01
CA ALA A 26 38.65 -8.73 9.01
C ALA A 26 38.65 -7.34 8.37
N ASN A 27 37.87 -6.42 8.92
CA ASN A 27 37.95 -5.00 8.59
C ASN A 27 38.59 -4.21 9.74
N TYR A 28 39.62 -3.44 9.40
CA TYR A 28 40.31 -2.51 10.31
C TYR A 28 40.00 -1.04 10.00
N GLY A 29 39.44 -0.77 8.81
CA GLY A 29 39.21 0.60 8.34
C GLY A 29 37.94 1.20 8.93
N VAL A 30 37.97 2.51 9.17
CA VAL A 30 36.75 3.28 9.45
C VAL A 30 35.82 3.23 8.23
N ILE A 31 34.52 3.00 8.48
CA ILE A 31 33.47 2.91 7.46
C ILE A 31 32.49 4.07 7.64
N THR A 32 32.25 4.84 6.57
CA THR A 32 31.31 5.96 6.57
C THR A 32 30.32 5.81 5.43
N GLY A 33 29.03 5.73 5.74
CA GLY A 33 27.93 5.75 4.79
C GLY A 33 27.06 6.99 4.94
N THR A 34 26.67 7.61 3.83
CA THR A 34 25.82 8.83 3.85
C THR A 34 24.33 8.54 3.68
N ARG A 35 23.94 7.31 3.31
CA ARG A 35 22.53 6.88 3.16
C ARG A 35 22.30 5.53 3.87
N ASP A 36 21.86 4.50 3.16
CA ASP A 36 21.31 3.29 3.75
C ASP A 36 22.38 2.23 4.08
N LYS A 37 22.03 1.31 5.00
CA LYS A 37 22.64 0.00 5.28
C LYS A 37 24.18 0.01 5.30
N VAL A 38 24.75 0.29 6.48
CA VAL A 38 26.19 0.43 6.68
C VAL A 38 26.71 -0.58 7.70
N GLY A 39 27.70 -1.39 7.32
CA GLY A 39 28.33 -2.35 8.20
C GLY A 39 29.83 -2.53 8.00
N GLY A 40 30.52 -3.07 9.01
CA GLY A 40 31.97 -3.30 8.96
C GLY A 40 32.38 -4.46 8.06
N ILE A 41 31.57 -5.52 7.99
CA ILE A 41 31.75 -6.63 7.05
C ILE A 41 30.85 -6.45 5.84
N ALA A 42 29.53 -6.32 6.07
CA ALA A 42 28.53 -6.22 5.03
C ALA A 42 27.60 -5.02 5.23
N GLY A 43 27.31 -4.27 4.15
CA GLY A 43 26.28 -3.24 4.17
C GLY A 43 24.88 -3.85 4.19
N TYR A 44 24.52 -4.54 3.10
CA TYR A 44 23.30 -5.35 2.98
C TYR A 44 23.64 -6.82 2.79
N PHE A 45 22.92 -7.69 3.50
CA PHE A 45 23.14 -9.14 3.52
C PHE A 45 21.82 -9.90 3.37
N ASN A 46 21.52 -10.42 2.18
CA ASN A 46 20.27 -11.12 1.91
C ASN A 46 20.15 -12.39 2.80
N SER A 47 20.98 -13.40 2.56
CA SER A 47 21.02 -14.63 3.35
C SER A 47 22.38 -15.30 3.26
N GLY A 48 22.73 -16.16 4.22
CA GLY A 48 23.99 -16.91 4.24
C GLY A 48 24.72 -16.85 5.59
N THR A 49 26.01 -17.21 5.59
CA THR A 49 26.82 -17.31 6.82
C THR A 49 27.98 -16.30 6.83
N ILE A 50 28.16 -15.57 7.93
CA ILE A 50 29.39 -14.85 8.24
C ILE A 50 30.11 -15.59 9.36
N GLN A 51 31.32 -16.10 9.06
CA GLN A 51 32.04 -17.01 9.94
C GLN A 51 33.48 -16.57 10.19
N ASN A 52 33.95 -16.62 11.44
CA ASN A 52 35.33 -16.25 11.81
C ASN A 52 35.71 -14.86 11.29
N CYS A 53 34.80 -13.89 11.41
CA CYS A 53 35.00 -12.54 10.88
C CYS A 53 35.06 -11.50 11.98
N ALA A 54 35.78 -10.41 11.73
CA ALA A 54 35.98 -9.35 12.70
C ALA A 54 35.82 -7.95 12.09
N ASN A 55 35.16 -7.05 12.82
CA ASN A 55 35.26 -5.62 12.54
C ASN A 55 35.86 -4.86 13.73
N TYR A 56 36.95 -4.16 13.46
CA TYR A 56 37.66 -3.32 14.42
C TYR A 56 37.44 -1.82 14.16
N GLY A 57 37.06 -1.45 12.95
CA GLY A 57 36.87 -0.05 12.57
C GLY A 57 35.56 0.53 13.09
N ASP A 58 35.59 1.83 13.39
CA ASP A 58 34.39 2.59 13.72
C ASP A 58 33.47 2.72 12.50
N ILE A 59 32.15 2.64 12.75
CA ILE A 59 31.11 2.67 11.72
C ILE A 59 30.23 3.89 11.92
N THR A 60 30.07 4.70 10.87
CA THR A 60 29.13 5.83 10.83
C THR A 60 28.18 5.68 9.65
N GLY A 61 26.87 5.77 9.89
CA GLY A 61 25.84 5.63 8.84
C GLY A 61 24.56 6.40 9.14
N THR A 62 23.65 6.48 8.16
CA THR A 62 22.37 7.19 8.33
C THR A 62 21.24 6.24 8.72
N PHE A 63 21.01 5.16 7.96
CA PHE A 63 19.94 4.17 8.20
C PHE A 63 20.53 2.76 8.34
N TYR A 64 20.04 1.96 9.31
CA TYR A 64 20.48 0.58 9.58
C TYR A 64 22.00 0.42 9.68
N VAL A 65 22.53 0.69 10.88
CA VAL A 65 23.99 0.72 11.11
C VAL A 65 24.38 -0.37 12.09
N GLY A 66 25.26 -1.28 11.66
CA GLY A 66 25.77 -2.34 12.53
C GLY A 66 27.27 -2.48 12.46
N ASN A 67 27.88 -2.99 13.53
CA ASN A 67 29.33 -3.16 13.54
C ASN A 67 29.81 -4.19 12.50
N LEU A 68 29.09 -5.31 12.34
CA LEU A 68 29.35 -6.33 11.33
C LEU A 68 28.44 -6.16 10.11
N ILE A 69 27.13 -6.09 10.32
CA ILE A 69 26.13 -6.02 9.24
C ILE A 69 25.23 -4.79 9.43
N GLY A 70 25.04 -3.99 8.38
CA GLY A 70 24.05 -2.91 8.39
C GLY A 70 22.62 -3.44 8.46
N CYS A 71 22.19 -4.17 7.44
CA CYS A 71 20.89 -4.83 7.39
C CYS A 71 21.01 -6.24 6.80
N ALA A 72 20.34 -7.21 7.41
CA ALA A 72 20.17 -8.54 6.87
C ALA A 72 18.70 -8.90 6.66
N ASP A 73 18.38 -9.69 5.63
CA ASP A 73 17.06 -10.33 5.58
C ASP A 73 17.11 -11.54 6.52
N GLU A 74 18.03 -12.47 6.27
CA GLU A 74 18.36 -13.61 7.14
C GLU A 74 19.89 -13.70 7.31
N CYS A 75 20.41 -14.08 8.48
CA CYS A 75 21.84 -14.32 8.62
C CYS A 75 22.20 -15.39 9.65
N ASN A 76 23.29 -16.10 9.36
CA ASN A 76 23.92 -17.03 10.28
C ASN A 76 25.27 -16.45 10.70
N LEU A 77 25.36 -15.94 11.93
CA LEU A 77 26.63 -15.46 12.49
C LEU A 77 27.31 -16.59 13.25
N ASN A 78 28.58 -16.84 12.93
CA ASN A 78 29.37 -17.89 13.54
C ASN A 78 30.76 -17.38 13.97
N ASN A 79 31.03 -17.38 15.27
CA ASN A 79 32.36 -17.09 15.80
C ASN A 79 32.94 -15.74 15.30
N VAL A 80 32.28 -14.63 15.64
CA VAL A 80 32.57 -13.28 15.11
C VAL A 80 32.92 -12.29 16.21
N LEU A 81 33.59 -11.20 15.86
CA LEU A 81 34.02 -10.14 16.80
C LEU A 81 33.71 -8.73 16.26
N GLY A 82 33.01 -7.91 17.06
CA GLY A 82 32.79 -6.49 16.77
C GLY A 82 33.32 -5.57 17.89
N THR A 83 34.31 -4.72 17.60
CA THR A 83 34.93 -3.86 18.64
C THR A 83 34.78 -2.36 18.41
N GLY A 84 34.56 -1.93 17.17
CA GLY A 84 34.42 -0.51 16.82
C GLY A 84 33.14 0.15 17.35
N ASN A 85 33.17 1.48 17.47
CA ASN A 85 31.99 2.29 17.78
C ASN A 85 30.98 2.28 16.63
N VAL A 86 29.69 2.44 16.95
CA VAL A 86 28.61 2.50 15.96
C VAL A 86 27.86 3.81 16.12
N THR A 87 27.81 4.61 15.06
CA THR A 87 27.12 5.91 15.03
C THR A 87 26.08 5.93 13.92
N ALA A 88 24.80 5.93 14.30
CA ALA A 88 23.67 6.18 13.41
C ALA A 88 23.23 7.63 13.52
N THR A 89 23.17 8.36 12.40
CA THR A 89 22.80 9.79 12.40
C THR A 89 21.29 10.03 12.34
N SER A 90 20.47 8.98 12.12
CA SER A 90 19.01 9.02 12.21
C SER A 90 18.47 8.17 13.35
N ARG A 91 17.13 8.15 13.55
CA ARG A 91 16.45 7.34 14.57
C ARG A 91 16.27 5.86 14.21
N ASN A 92 16.80 5.41 13.07
CA ASN A 92 16.63 4.04 12.59
C ASN A 92 17.46 3.03 13.39
N PRO A 93 17.12 1.72 13.33
CA PRO A 93 17.78 0.69 14.10
C PRO A 93 19.30 0.67 13.92
N ALA A 94 20.03 0.56 15.02
CA ALA A 94 21.47 0.41 15.04
C ALA A 94 21.89 -0.55 16.16
N GLY A 95 22.95 -1.33 15.93
CA GLY A 95 23.41 -2.32 16.90
C GLY A 95 24.91 -2.55 16.88
N LEU A 96 25.46 -2.98 18.01
CA LEU A 96 26.89 -3.24 18.19
C LEU A 96 27.40 -4.49 17.45
N LEU A 97 26.51 -5.26 16.82
CA LEU A 97 26.84 -6.33 15.86
C LEU A 97 26.04 -6.16 14.57
N VAL A 98 24.71 -6.02 14.65
CA VAL A 98 23.82 -5.92 13.48
C VAL A 98 22.83 -4.77 13.64
N GLY A 99 22.62 -3.97 12.59
CA GLY A 99 21.66 -2.87 12.60
C GLY A 99 20.21 -3.35 12.57
N ASN A 100 19.83 -4.11 11.54
CA ASN A 100 18.49 -4.68 11.36
C ASN A 100 18.53 -6.11 10.81
N ILE A 101 17.60 -6.96 11.25
CA ILE A 101 17.32 -8.29 10.72
C ILE A 101 15.82 -8.35 10.40
N GLU A 102 15.45 -8.59 9.14
CA GLU A 102 14.05 -8.60 8.70
C GLU A 102 13.34 -9.94 8.97
N ASN A 103 14.04 -11.07 8.86
CA ASN A 103 13.51 -12.42 9.06
C ASN A 103 13.95 -13.02 10.41
N SER A 104 12.99 -13.58 11.15
CA SER A 104 13.21 -14.15 12.49
C SER A 104 13.96 -15.50 12.51
N SER A 105 14.24 -16.13 11.37
CA SER A 105 14.95 -17.42 11.30
C SER A 105 16.47 -17.34 11.44
N SER A 106 17.03 -16.13 11.60
CA SER A 106 18.48 -15.90 11.68
C SER A 106 19.12 -16.59 12.89
N THR A 107 20.28 -17.23 12.70
CA THR A 107 20.91 -18.06 13.73
C THR A 107 22.26 -17.54 14.23
N ALA A 108 22.59 -17.88 15.47
CA ALA A 108 23.88 -17.63 16.07
C ALA A 108 24.56 -18.95 16.45
N SER A 109 25.86 -19.07 16.18
CA SER A 109 26.67 -20.23 16.54
C SER A 109 28.09 -19.82 16.94
N GLY A 110 28.82 -20.69 17.65
CA GLY A 110 30.09 -20.31 18.25
C GLY A 110 29.92 -19.16 19.24
N ILE A 111 30.76 -18.12 19.16
CA ILE A 111 30.69 -16.94 20.02
C ILE A 111 30.57 -15.67 19.17
N LEU A 112 29.55 -14.85 19.46
CA LEU A 112 29.35 -13.54 18.84
C LEU A 112 29.79 -12.48 19.85
N ALA A 113 31.08 -12.16 19.84
CA ALA A 113 31.69 -11.25 20.79
C ALA A 113 31.54 -9.79 20.36
N TYR A 114 31.19 -8.90 21.30
CA TYR A 114 31.29 -7.45 21.07
C TYR A 114 31.88 -6.71 22.27
N ASN A 115 32.51 -5.56 21.99
CA ASN A 115 33.06 -4.68 23.00
C ASN A 115 31.93 -3.93 23.73
N SER A 116 31.71 -4.26 25.00
CA SER A 116 30.72 -3.60 25.86
C SER A 116 31.04 -2.12 26.13
N SER A 117 32.30 -1.71 25.95
CA SER A 117 32.74 -0.31 26.07
C SER A 117 32.61 0.48 24.75
N ALA A 118 32.20 -0.17 23.65
CA ALA A 118 31.96 0.52 22.39
C ALA A 118 30.73 1.43 22.51
N LYS A 119 30.85 2.65 21.98
CA LYS A 119 29.75 3.62 21.99
C LYS A 119 28.78 3.30 20.87
N LEU A 120 27.51 3.09 21.23
CA LEU A 120 26.37 3.12 20.32
C LEU A 120 25.76 4.52 20.37
N THR A 121 25.85 5.27 19.28
CA THR A 121 25.26 6.62 19.17
C THR A 121 24.14 6.61 18.16
N ILE A 122 22.95 7.06 18.55
CA ILE A 122 21.77 7.15 17.67
C ILE A 122 21.27 8.59 17.69
N ASN A 123 21.17 9.21 16.52
CA ASN A 123 20.72 10.59 16.33
C ASN A 123 21.42 11.57 17.31
N GLY A 124 22.76 11.46 17.40
CA GLY A 124 23.60 12.30 18.26
C GLY A 124 23.58 11.94 19.76
N THR A 125 22.80 10.94 20.18
CA THR A 125 22.70 10.50 21.58
C THR A 125 23.42 9.18 21.82
N VAL A 126 24.40 9.18 22.74
CA VAL A 126 25.06 7.95 23.19
C VAL A 126 24.08 7.13 24.02
N GLN A 127 23.84 5.89 23.63
CA GLN A 127 22.94 4.97 24.33
C GLN A 127 23.63 4.37 25.56
N THR A 128 22.87 4.13 26.62
CA THR A 128 23.38 3.58 27.89
C THR A 128 22.39 2.57 28.48
N GLY A 129 22.88 1.64 29.31
CA GLY A 129 22.04 0.64 29.99
C GLY A 129 21.26 -0.23 28.99
N LYS A 130 19.96 -0.46 29.26
CA LYS A 130 19.08 -1.30 28.42
C LYS A 130 18.88 -0.79 26.99
N ALA A 131 19.26 0.46 26.68
CA ALA A 131 19.18 1.03 25.34
C ALA A 131 20.36 0.62 24.43
N VAL A 132 21.45 0.09 25.00
CA VAL A 132 22.57 -0.46 24.22
C VAL A 132 22.16 -1.83 23.68
N LYS A 133 22.09 -1.96 22.36
CA LYS A 133 21.69 -3.19 21.70
C LYS A 133 22.82 -3.78 20.87
N ALA A 134 23.04 -5.09 20.98
CA ALA A 134 23.89 -5.82 20.04
C ALA A 134 23.22 -5.94 18.67
N ILE A 135 21.90 -6.15 18.65
CA ILE A 135 21.05 -6.21 17.45
C ILE A 135 20.04 -5.06 17.53
N GLY A 136 20.08 -4.12 16.60
CA GLY A 136 19.24 -2.92 16.67
C GLY A 136 17.75 -3.23 16.57
N GLN A 137 17.38 -4.01 15.56
CA GLN A 137 16.05 -4.57 15.34
C GLN A 137 16.16 -6.00 14.79
N GLY A 138 15.23 -6.87 15.19
CA GLY A 138 15.26 -8.32 14.92
C GLY A 138 15.97 -9.11 16.02
N SER A 139 16.25 -10.39 15.74
CA SER A 139 16.83 -11.32 16.73
C SER A 139 17.68 -12.40 16.06
N LEU A 140 18.58 -13.00 16.84
CA LEU A 140 19.33 -14.21 16.47
C LEU A 140 19.05 -15.32 17.48
N THR A 141 18.94 -16.56 17.01
CA THR A 141 18.71 -17.72 17.87
C THR A 141 19.89 -18.71 17.84
N PRO A 142 20.42 -19.15 19.00
CA PRO A 142 20.03 -18.78 20.35
C PRO A 142 20.74 -17.50 20.82
N ALA A 143 20.02 -16.63 21.54
CA ALA A 143 20.53 -15.31 21.95
C ALA A 143 21.74 -15.38 22.90
N GLU A 144 21.89 -16.46 23.65
CA GLU A 144 23.00 -16.73 24.59
C GLU A 144 24.40 -16.73 23.93
N LYS A 145 24.47 -16.86 22.59
CA LYS A 145 25.75 -16.82 21.85
C LYS A 145 26.28 -15.40 21.70
N ILE A 146 25.45 -14.38 21.90
CA ILE A 146 25.82 -12.96 21.84
C ILE A 146 26.40 -12.55 23.19
N LYS A 147 27.71 -12.24 23.21
CA LYS A 147 28.44 -11.96 24.45
C LYS A 147 29.10 -10.59 24.42
N ALA A 148 28.81 -9.80 25.44
CA ALA A 148 29.47 -8.53 25.70
C ALA A 148 30.74 -8.78 26.52
N PHE A 149 31.85 -8.16 26.14
CA PHE A 149 33.10 -8.24 26.89
C PHE A 149 33.62 -6.84 27.21
N SER A 150 34.17 -6.65 28.41
CA SER A 150 34.86 -5.40 28.78
C SER A 150 36.15 -5.22 27.99
N ALA A 151 36.67 -3.99 27.96
CA ALA A 151 37.96 -3.70 27.34
C ALA A 151 39.08 -4.53 27.99
N GLU A 152 39.01 -4.75 29.30
CA GLU A 152 39.95 -5.57 30.07
C GLU A 152 39.86 -7.05 29.70
N GLN A 153 38.64 -7.58 29.49
CA GLN A 153 38.44 -8.95 29.04
C GLN A 153 38.89 -9.18 27.59
N LEU A 154 38.76 -8.16 26.74
CA LEU A 154 39.30 -8.20 25.37
C LEU A 154 40.83 -8.17 25.37
N LYS A 155 41.47 -7.50 26.33
CA LYS A 155 42.95 -7.41 26.50
C LYS A 155 43.60 -8.65 27.12
N SER A 156 42.83 -9.45 27.85
CA SER A 156 43.37 -10.47 28.73
C SER A 156 43.74 -11.80 28.06
N GLY A 157 43.37 -12.01 26.81
CA GLY A 157 43.46 -13.31 26.15
C GLY A 157 42.22 -14.19 26.30
N LEU A 158 41.26 -13.84 27.17
CA LEU A 158 40.02 -14.60 27.38
C LEU A 158 39.25 -14.80 26.07
N VAL A 159 38.94 -13.68 25.40
CA VAL A 159 38.11 -13.70 24.19
C VAL A 159 38.87 -14.36 23.03
N ALA A 160 40.19 -14.17 22.94
CA ALA A 160 41.03 -14.80 21.93
C ALA A 160 41.05 -16.33 22.07
N ASN A 161 41.25 -16.86 23.30
CA ASN A 161 41.20 -18.30 23.56
C ASN A 161 39.80 -18.88 23.27
N GLN A 162 38.73 -18.16 23.64
CA GLN A 162 37.36 -18.58 23.37
C GLN A 162 37.03 -18.64 21.87
N LEU A 163 37.40 -17.60 21.10
CA LEU A 163 37.22 -17.56 19.65
C LEU A 163 38.05 -18.66 18.95
N GLN A 164 39.27 -18.92 19.43
CA GLN A 164 40.12 -19.99 18.88
C GLN A 164 39.56 -21.39 19.15
N LYS A 165 38.96 -21.63 20.32
CA LYS A 165 38.32 -22.92 20.66
C LYS A 165 37.05 -23.19 19.85
N ASN A 166 36.36 -22.15 19.41
CA ASN A 166 35.15 -22.25 18.58
C ASN A 166 35.47 -22.13 17.07
N VAL A 167 36.75 -22.14 16.71
CA VAL A 167 37.15 -21.98 15.31
C VAL A 167 36.75 -23.21 14.50
N SER A 168 36.20 -22.96 13.33
CA SER A 168 35.98 -23.97 12.29
C SER A 168 36.75 -23.62 11.03
N GLY A 169 37.26 -24.62 10.32
CA GLY A 169 38.11 -24.40 9.14
C GLY A 169 39.53 -23.94 9.50
N ASN A 170 40.15 -23.15 8.63
CA ASN A 170 41.57 -22.78 8.72
C ASN A 170 41.84 -21.43 9.41
N ALA A 171 40.82 -20.78 9.98
CA ALA A 171 40.99 -19.51 10.68
C ALA A 171 41.85 -19.70 11.94
N LYS A 172 42.57 -18.64 12.31
CA LYS A 172 43.40 -18.59 13.51
C LYS A 172 43.10 -17.32 14.28
N TRP A 173 42.60 -17.46 15.48
CA TRP A 173 42.43 -16.39 16.45
C TRP A 173 43.58 -16.43 17.44
N GLY A 174 44.17 -15.27 17.70
CA GLY A 174 45.25 -15.12 18.66
C GLY A 174 45.34 -13.69 19.17
N GLN A 175 46.24 -13.46 20.10
CA GLN A 175 46.44 -12.16 20.72
C GLN A 175 47.80 -12.14 21.41
N LYS A 176 48.64 -11.14 21.09
CA LYS A 176 49.85 -10.89 21.85
C LYS A 176 49.49 -10.18 23.16
N LEU A 177 49.57 -10.90 24.27
CA LEU A 177 49.21 -10.39 25.59
C LEU A 177 50.10 -9.20 25.97
N ASN A 178 49.54 -8.24 26.70
CA ASN A 178 50.16 -6.97 27.07
C ASN A 178 50.53 -6.04 25.90
N THR A 179 50.18 -6.40 24.65
CA THR A 179 50.44 -5.57 23.46
C THR A 179 49.16 -5.28 22.69
N ASN A 180 48.32 -6.29 22.44
CA ASN A 180 47.09 -6.13 21.67
C ASN A 180 45.89 -5.84 22.57
N ASP A 181 45.09 -4.85 22.19
CA ASP A 181 43.90 -4.45 22.94
C ASP A 181 42.68 -5.36 22.76
N TYR A 182 42.72 -6.23 21.75
CA TYR A 182 41.64 -7.14 21.39
C TYR A 182 42.19 -8.36 20.62
N PRO A 183 41.41 -9.44 20.51
CA PRO A 183 41.76 -10.60 19.69
C PRO A 183 41.96 -10.22 18.23
N LEU A 184 42.93 -10.86 17.57
CA LEU A 184 43.24 -10.63 16.17
C LEU A 184 43.04 -11.92 15.36
N LEU A 185 42.26 -11.79 14.29
CA LEU A 185 42.09 -12.82 13.28
C LEU A 185 43.34 -12.87 12.39
N GLY A 186 43.90 -14.07 12.22
CA GLY A 186 45.14 -14.34 11.49
C GLY A 186 46.41 -14.19 12.35
N SER A 187 46.30 -14.00 13.66
CA SER A 187 47.46 -13.84 14.54
C SER A 187 48.28 -15.12 14.67
N ALA A 188 49.61 -14.97 14.77
CA ALA A 188 50.53 -16.06 15.10
C ALA A 188 50.69 -16.26 16.61
N ASP A 189 50.25 -15.29 17.42
CA ASP A 189 50.37 -15.30 18.88
C ASP A 189 49.19 -16.06 19.49
N GLU A 190 49.30 -17.39 19.59
CA GLU A 190 48.27 -18.23 20.23
C GLU A 190 48.15 -17.91 21.72
N VAL A 191 46.94 -18.07 22.26
CA VAL A 191 46.64 -17.84 23.68
C VAL A 191 46.16 -19.12 24.32
N TYR A 192 46.83 -19.53 25.40
CA TYR A 192 46.54 -20.73 26.17
C TYR A 192 46.08 -20.39 27.58
N LEU A 193 45.28 -21.27 28.18
CA LEU A 193 44.92 -21.19 29.59
C LEU A 193 46.00 -21.85 30.46
N ASP A 194 46.58 -21.07 31.37
CA ASP A 194 47.61 -21.50 32.31
C ASP A 194 46.98 -21.97 33.63
N GLY A 195 46.73 -23.28 33.74
CA GLY A 195 46.10 -23.92 34.90
C GLY A 195 44.56 -23.88 34.91
N ASN A 196 43.94 -24.58 35.86
CA ASN A 196 42.48 -24.61 36.01
C ASN A 196 41.99 -23.32 36.68
N VAL A 197 40.98 -22.67 36.10
CA VAL A 197 40.47 -21.37 36.56
C VAL A 197 38.98 -21.45 36.79
N THR A 198 38.52 -21.00 37.95
CA THR A 198 37.11 -20.71 38.21
C THR A 198 36.90 -19.21 38.10
N MET A 199 36.17 -18.76 37.07
CA MET A 199 35.79 -17.36 36.93
C MET A 199 34.35 -17.16 37.41
N ASN A 200 34.06 -16.02 38.03
CA ASN A 200 32.67 -15.65 38.23
C ASN A 200 32.00 -15.33 36.88
N CYS A 201 30.67 -15.36 36.83
CA CYS A 201 29.89 -15.05 35.63
C CYS A 201 30.03 -13.59 35.10
N LEU A 202 30.73 -12.72 35.84
CA LEU A 202 31.13 -11.38 35.39
C LEU A 202 32.52 -11.36 34.74
N GLY A 203 33.27 -12.46 34.83
CA GLY A 203 34.64 -12.61 34.32
C GLY A 203 35.68 -11.78 35.08
N GLU A 204 35.44 -11.47 36.36
CA GLU A 204 36.38 -10.78 37.24
C GLU A 204 37.42 -11.76 37.83
N GLN A 205 38.31 -12.24 36.97
CA GLN A 205 39.69 -12.63 37.27
C GLN A 205 40.33 -13.08 35.95
N VAL A 206 41.21 -12.25 35.39
CA VAL A 206 41.67 -12.40 33.99
C VAL A 206 43.17 -12.72 33.85
N SER A 207 43.83 -13.10 34.94
CA SER A 207 45.30 -13.28 35.01
C SER A 207 45.80 -14.71 34.72
N ALA A 208 45.09 -15.48 33.90
CA ALA A 208 45.38 -16.91 33.70
C ALA A 208 45.66 -17.31 32.24
N PHE A 209 45.92 -16.35 31.37
CA PHE A 209 46.22 -16.60 29.96
C PHE A 209 47.69 -16.31 29.65
N THR A 210 48.27 -17.10 28.75
CA THR A 210 49.68 -17.00 28.36
C THR A 210 49.85 -17.22 26.86
N ASN A 211 50.86 -16.59 26.26
CA ASN A 211 51.29 -16.89 24.89
C ASN A 211 52.29 -18.07 24.82
N THR A 212 52.67 -18.65 25.97
CA THR A 212 53.57 -19.81 26.04
C THR A 212 52.76 -21.07 26.25
N LYS A 213 52.87 -22.04 25.34
CA LYS A 213 52.11 -23.30 25.41
C LYS A 213 52.45 -24.09 26.69
N PRO A 214 51.48 -24.32 27.60
CA PRO A 214 51.70 -25.14 28.78
C PRO A 214 51.77 -26.63 28.42
N ALA A 215 52.35 -27.46 29.31
CA ALA A 215 52.44 -28.91 29.12
C ALA A 215 51.05 -29.60 29.06
N GLN A 216 50.09 -29.05 29.79
CA GLN A 216 48.67 -29.42 29.74
C GLN A 216 47.85 -28.13 29.84
N GLU A 217 46.94 -27.90 28.90
CA GLU A 217 46.04 -26.73 28.97
C GLU A 217 45.00 -26.93 30.07
N GLY A 218 44.78 -25.90 30.87
CA GLY A 218 43.81 -25.95 31.95
C GLY A 218 42.35 -25.97 31.48
N THR A 219 41.44 -26.14 32.44
CA THR A 219 39.99 -26.05 32.25
C THR A 219 39.42 -24.82 32.92
N MET A 220 38.35 -24.27 32.34
CA MET A 220 37.65 -23.09 32.85
C MET A 220 36.27 -23.49 33.36
N THR A 221 35.92 -23.05 34.57
CA THR A 221 34.59 -23.21 35.14
C THR A 221 33.99 -21.83 35.42
N ILE A 222 32.76 -21.58 34.97
CA ILE A 222 32.03 -20.35 35.29
C ILE A 222 31.20 -20.61 36.54
N LYS A 223 31.42 -19.82 37.59
CA LYS A 223 30.63 -19.82 38.81
C LYS A 223 29.60 -18.69 38.74
N HIS A 224 28.32 -19.04 38.75
CA HIS A 224 27.22 -18.08 38.90
C HIS A 224 27.06 -17.67 40.37
N GLY A 225 26.30 -16.60 40.63
CA GLY A 225 26.16 -16.05 41.98
C GLY A 225 25.50 -17.01 42.97
N ASP A 226 25.82 -16.88 44.25
CA ASP A 226 25.35 -17.79 45.30
C ASP A 226 23.93 -17.44 45.84
N SER A 227 23.22 -16.49 45.23
CA SER A 227 21.91 -16.00 45.72
C SER A 227 20.96 -15.55 44.60
N PRO A 228 20.44 -16.47 43.77
CA PRO A 228 19.56 -16.11 42.68
C PRO A 228 18.19 -15.57 43.12
N ILE A 229 17.60 -14.71 42.28
CA ILE A 229 16.26 -14.17 42.46
C ILE A 229 15.26 -15.16 41.87
N HIS A 230 14.30 -15.62 42.68
CA HIS A 230 13.27 -16.58 42.24
C HIS A 230 12.04 -15.85 41.68
N HIS A 231 11.64 -16.21 40.46
CA HIS A 231 10.45 -15.73 39.79
C HIS A 231 9.46 -16.88 39.61
N LYS A 232 8.31 -16.79 40.28
CA LYS A 232 7.25 -17.79 40.18
C LYS A 232 6.61 -17.75 38.78
N SER A 233 6.10 -18.90 38.34
CA SER A 233 5.32 -18.96 37.11
C SER A 233 4.04 -18.13 37.22
N VAL A 234 3.71 -17.45 36.12
CA VAL A 234 2.45 -16.72 35.93
C VAL A 234 1.76 -17.31 34.72
N ALA A 235 0.52 -17.78 34.90
CA ALA A 235 -0.26 -18.31 33.78
C ALA A 235 -0.64 -17.18 32.81
N ALA A 236 -0.58 -17.46 31.51
CA ALA A 236 -1.06 -16.55 30.49
C ALA A 236 -2.58 -16.41 30.55
N THR A 237 -3.09 -15.23 30.20
CA THR A 237 -4.53 -14.95 30.09
C THR A 237 -4.95 -14.87 28.62
N CYS A 238 -6.18 -14.39 28.33
CA CYS A 238 -6.62 -14.15 26.95
C CYS A 238 -5.78 -13.08 26.24
N THR A 239 -5.30 -12.07 26.97
CA THR A 239 -4.69 -10.86 26.39
C THR A 239 -3.35 -10.47 27.02
N THR A 240 -2.94 -11.13 28.10
CA THR A 240 -1.69 -10.86 28.81
C THR A 240 -0.83 -12.12 28.84
N ASP A 241 0.42 -11.99 28.40
CA ASP A 241 1.42 -13.07 28.46
C ASP A 241 1.73 -13.42 29.92
N GLY A 242 2.00 -14.70 30.15
CA GLY A 242 2.52 -15.23 31.41
C GLY A 242 4.03 -15.48 31.33
N ASN A 243 4.56 -16.17 32.34
CA ASN A 243 5.93 -16.64 32.37
C ASN A 243 6.07 -18.03 33.00
N ILE A 244 7.09 -18.76 32.57
CA ILE A 244 7.52 -19.99 33.26
C ILE A 244 8.13 -19.64 34.62
N GLU A 245 8.32 -20.63 35.48
CA GLU A 245 9.11 -20.47 36.70
C GLU A 245 10.61 -20.41 36.34
N TYR A 246 11.35 -19.45 36.92
CA TYR A 246 12.78 -19.29 36.64
C TYR A 246 13.55 -18.64 37.81
N TRP A 247 14.87 -18.81 37.79
CA TRP A 247 15.83 -18.21 38.71
C TRP A 247 16.77 -17.30 37.95
N GLU A 248 16.86 -16.04 38.38
CA GLU A 248 17.75 -15.05 37.78
C GLU A 248 19.03 -14.95 38.60
N CYS A 249 20.19 -15.16 37.97
CA CYS A 249 21.48 -14.97 38.62
C CYS A 249 21.62 -13.53 39.08
N ASN A 250 21.87 -13.32 40.37
CA ASN A 250 21.99 -11.99 40.97
C ASN A 250 23.22 -11.19 40.53
N LEU A 251 24.15 -11.82 39.81
CA LEU A 251 25.36 -11.17 39.30
C LEU A 251 25.22 -10.82 37.81
N CYS A 252 24.97 -11.82 36.95
CA CYS A 252 24.93 -11.63 35.51
C CYS A 252 23.52 -11.46 34.93
N HIS A 253 22.47 -11.58 35.75
CA HIS A 253 21.06 -11.49 35.36
C HIS A 253 20.61 -12.52 34.30
N ALA A 254 21.43 -13.54 34.03
CA ALA A 254 21.02 -14.68 33.22
C ALA A 254 19.94 -15.48 33.96
N SER A 255 18.99 -16.05 33.21
CA SER A 255 17.85 -16.78 33.75
C SER A 255 18.06 -18.29 33.63
N PHE A 256 17.59 -19.05 34.62
CA PHE A 256 17.83 -20.49 34.77
C PHE A 256 16.53 -21.22 35.15
N SER A 257 16.38 -22.46 34.70
CA SER A 257 15.24 -23.32 35.10
C SER A 257 15.43 -23.97 36.47
N ASP A 258 16.61 -23.82 37.09
CA ASP A 258 16.96 -24.41 38.38
C ASP A 258 17.65 -23.41 39.32
N ALA A 259 17.47 -23.64 40.62
CA ALA A 259 18.06 -22.80 41.67
C ALA A 259 19.59 -22.92 41.77
N GLN A 260 20.20 -23.96 41.19
CA GLN A 260 21.65 -24.15 41.16
C GLN A 260 22.33 -23.40 40.00
N LEU A 261 21.55 -22.73 39.15
CA LEU A 261 22.03 -21.94 38.00
C LEU A 261 22.85 -22.78 37.02
N THR A 262 22.38 -24.00 36.76
CA THR A 262 23.06 -24.97 35.90
C THR A 262 22.43 -25.12 34.52
N GLN A 263 21.14 -24.80 34.38
CA GLN A 263 20.37 -24.88 33.14
C GLN A 263 19.83 -23.50 32.76
N GLU A 264 20.56 -22.79 31.91
CA GLU A 264 20.17 -21.47 31.42
C GLU A 264 18.91 -21.57 30.52
N VAL A 265 17.97 -20.64 30.70
CA VAL A 265 16.74 -20.51 29.89
C VAL A 265 16.63 -19.12 29.30
N SER A 266 16.38 -19.06 27.99
CA SER A 266 16.35 -17.81 27.22
C SER A 266 14.94 -17.35 26.84
N ASN A 267 13.94 -18.24 26.84
CA ASN A 267 12.54 -17.88 26.64
C ASN A 267 11.73 -18.10 27.93
N LEU A 268 11.35 -17.00 28.55
CA LEU A 268 10.60 -16.99 29.80
C LEU A 268 9.10 -16.86 29.57
N VAL A 269 8.69 -16.41 28.38
CA VAL A 269 7.33 -15.96 28.08
C VAL A 269 6.42 -17.15 27.75
N VAL A 270 5.26 -17.18 28.39
CA VAL A 270 4.12 -18.03 28.00
C VAL A 270 3.11 -17.13 27.31
N SER A 271 3.02 -17.20 25.99
CA SER A 271 2.18 -16.26 25.22
C SER A 271 0.69 -16.35 25.61
N ALA A 272 0.01 -15.20 25.59
CA ALA A 272 -1.44 -15.13 25.72
C ALA A 272 -2.13 -16.02 24.67
N THR A 273 -3.30 -16.55 25.04
CA THR A 273 -3.96 -17.62 24.25
C THR A 273 -5.09 -17.12 23.35
N GLY A 274 -5.43 -15.83 23.40
CA GLY A 274 -6.61 -15.28 22.75
C GLY A 274 -7.91 -15.69 23.44
N HIS A 275 -9.05 -15.37 22.80
CA HIS A 275 -10.36 -15.74 23.31
C HIS A 275 -10.76 -17.13 22.80
N LYS A 276 -10.97 -18.07 23.73
CA LYS A 276 -11.60 -19.37 23.44
C LYS A 276 -13.06 -19.32 23.88
N TYR A 277 -13.99 -19.52 22.97
CA TYR A 277 -15.42 -19.42 23.24
C TYR A 277 -16.04 -20.81 23.48
N GLY A 278 -17.02 -20.86 24.37
CA GLY A 278 -17.88 -22.04 24.56
C GLY A 278 -19.17 -21.94 23.75
N GLU A 279 -20.00 -22.99 23.82
CA GLU A 279 -21.31 -23.05 23.13
C GLU A 279 -22.32 -21.97 23.58
N ASN A 280 -22.03 -21.27 24.68
CA ASN A 280 -22.84 -20.17 25.20
C ASN A 280 -22.46 -18.79 24.64
N ASP A 281 -21.66 -18.72 23.57
CA ASP A 281 -21.10 -17.50 22.97
C ASP A 281 -20.23 -16.65 23.91
N LYS A 282 -19.72 -17.25 24.99
CA LYS A 282 -18.86 -16.58 25.96
C LYS A 282 -17.47 -17.18 25.98
N CYS A 283 -16.47 -16.31 26.15
CA CYS A 283 -15.11 -16.77 26.36
C CYS A 283 -15.02 -17.56 27.67
N THR A 284 -14.50 -18.78 27.62
CA THR A 284 -14.42 -19.68 28.78
C THR A 284 -13.51 -19.14 29.89
N MET A 285 -12.53 -18.30 29.53
CA MET A 285 -11.55 -17.74 30.45
C MET A 285 -11.98 -16.39 31.05
N CYS A 286 -12.51 -15.47 30.23
CA CYS A 286 -12.82 -14.09 30.67
C CYS A 286 -14.30 -13.70 30.56
N GLN A 287 -15.17 -14.61 30.10
CA GLN A 287 -16.61 -14.42 29.97
C GLN A 287 -17.06 -13.32 28.98
N LYS A 288 -16.15 -12.80 28.14
CA LYS A 288 -16.46 -11.87 27.03
C LYS A 288 -17.48 -12.51 26.07
N GLU A 289 -18.56 -11.79 25.77
CA GLU A 289 -19.62 -12.21 24.84
C GLU A 289 -19.30 -11.85 23.38
N ILE A 290 -19.74 -12.68 22.44
CA ILE A 290 -19.63 -12.41 21.00
C ILE A 290 -20.73 -11.41 20.58
N PRO A 291 -20.38 -10.21 20.07
CA PRO A 291 -21.34 -9.22 19.59
C PRO A 291 -22.05 -9.65 18.29
N SER A 292 -23.27 -9.17 18.08
CA SER A 292 -24.07 -9.43 16.88
C SER A 292 -23.91 -8.37 15.79
N LEU A 293 -23.99 -8.79 14.52
CA LEU A 293 -24.00 -7.90 13.35
C LEU A 293 -25.38 -7.88 12.68
N THR A 294 -25.67 -6.79 11.97
CA THR A 294 -26.85 -6.62 11.12
C THR A 294 -26.46 -6.40 9.66
N LEU A 295 -27.43 -6.46 8.74
CA LEU A 295 -27.22 -6.05 7.34
C LEU A 295 -26.75 -4.58 7.26
N GLY A 296 -25.86 -4.29 6.31
CA GLY A 296 -25.28 -2.96 6.11
C GLY A 296 -23.95 -2.76 6.83
N ASN A 297 -23.64 -1.50 7.14
CA ASN A 297 -22.38 -1.12 7.79
C ASN A 297 -22.45 -1.29 9.30
N ASN A 298 -21.55 -2.08 9.87
CA ASN A 298 -21.42 -2.28 11.31
C ASN A 298 -20.08 -1.72 11.77
N LEU A 299 -20.10 -0.82 12.77
CA LEU A 299 -18.89 -0.30 13.39
C LEU A 299 -18.36 -1.31 14.41
N ILE A 300 -17.08 -1.65 14.29
CA ILE A 300 -16.40 -2.62 15.14
C ILE A 300 -15.01 -2.13 15.57
N THR A 301 -14.45 -2.78 16.58
CA THR A 301 -13.05 -2.59 17.00
C THR A 301 -12.27 -3.89 16.79
N ILE A 302 -11.15 -3.83 16.08
CA ILE A 302 -10.25 -4.98 15.95
C ILE A 302 -9.17 -4.87 17.04
N GLU A 303 -9.33 -5.66 18.10
CA GLU A 303 -8.35 -5.79 19.16
C GLU A 303 -7.17 -6.68 18.72
N LYS A 304 -6.06 -6.59 19.46
CA LYS A 304 -4.87 -7.42 19.24
C LYS A 304 -5.23 -8.91 19.44
N THR A 305 -4.77 -9.76 18.53
CA THR A 305 -4.99 -11.21 18.57
C THR A 305 -3.70 -11.96 18.88
N TYR A 306 -3.83 -13.10 19.57
CA TYR A 306 -2.69 -13.83 20.14
C TYR A 306 -2.59 -15.30 19.67
N GLY A 307 -3.54 -15.74 18.82
CA GLY A 307 -3.61 -17.10 18.25
C GLY A 307 -3.28 -17.15 16.75
N SER A 308 -3.16 -18.38 16.23
CA SER A 308 -2.93 -18.65 14.80
C SER A 308 -4.08 -18.13 13.93
N ARG A 309 -3.77 -17.77 12.67
CA ARG A 309 -4.80 -17.41 11.66
C ARG A 309 -5.62 -18.61 11.19
N ASP A 310 -5.18 -19.82 11.49
CA ASP A 310 -5.92 -21.04 11.17
C ASP A 310 -6.89 -21.45 12.27
N GLU A 311 -6.81 -20.83 13.45
CA GLU A 311 -7.66 -21.13 14.59
C GLU A 311 -8.65 -19.99 14.87
N ILE A 312 -9.87 -20.36 15.27
CA ILE A 312 -10.92 -19.38 15.62
C ILE A 312 -10.52 -18.45 16.77
N SER A 313 -9.66 -18.93 17.68
CA SER A 313 -9.08 -18.18 18.81
C SER A 313 -8.18 -17.01 18.37
N GLY A 314 -7.72 -17.01 17.12
CA GLY A 314 -6.88 -15.97 16.53
C GLY A 314 -7.62 -14.76 15.97
N TYR A 315 -8.95 -14.69 16.14
CA TYR A 315 -9.80 -13.64 15.57
C TYR A 315 -10.66 -12.94 16.62
N ASN A 316 -11.04 -11.69 16.32
CA ASN A 316 -12.16 -11.04 16.99
C ASN A 316 -13.44 -11.57 16.34
N LEU A 317 -14.31 -12.22 17.13
CA LEU A 317 -15.51 -12.86 16.60
C LEU A 317 -16.74 -11.96 16.70
N TYR A 318 -17.61 -12.11 15.71
CA TYR A 318 -18.91 -11.46 15.59
C TYR A 318 -19.91 -12.49 15.10
N LYS A 319 -21.16 -12.47 15.58
CA LYS A 319 -22.19 -13.42 15.13
C LYS A 319 -23.24 -12.75 14.23
N TYR A 320 -23.68 -13.47 13.21
CA TYR A 320 -24.68 -13.02 12.25
C TYR A 320 -25.71 -14.12 12.01
N THR A 321 -26.98 -13.83 12.27
CA THR A 321 -28.09 -14.74 11.98
C THR A 321 -28.70 -14.38 10.64
N ALA A 322 -28.66 -15.31 9.68
CA ALA A 322 -29.13 -15.06 8.32
C ALA A 322 -30.66 -14.85 8.29
N PRO A 323 -31.18 -13.70 7.79
CA PRO A 323 -32.61 -13.43 7.74
C PRO A 323 -33.34 -14.20 6.62
N GLU A 324 -32.59 -14.64 5.60
CA GLU A 324 -33.05 -15.37 4.42
C GLU A 324 -31.96 -16.31 3.88
N ASP A 325 -32.32 -17.20 2.97
CA ASP A 325 -31.35 -18.01 2.24
C ASP A 325 -30.65 -17.13 1.21
N GLY A 326 -29.34 -17.29 1.04
CA GLY A 326 -28.59 -16.50 0.05
C GLY A 326 -27.09 -16.60 0.24
N ARG A 327 -26.34 -15.78 -0.49
CA ARG A 327 -24.89 -15.67 -0.35
C ARG A 327 -24.56 -14.48 0.55
N LEU A 328 -24.09 -14.77 1.75
CA LEU A 328 -23.49 -13.79 2.65
C LEU A 328 -22.21 -13.25 2.02
N GLU A 329 -22.06 -11.93 2.01
CA GLU A 329 -20.81 -11.23 1.73
C GLU A 329 -20.47 -10.35 2.93
N VAL A 330 -19.22 -10.45 3.41
CA VAL A 330 -18.71 -9.56 4.45
C VAL A 330 -17.40 -8.95 3.98
N THR A 331 -17.36 -7.62 3.93
CA THR A 331 -16.18 -6.86 3.52
C THR A 331 -15.75 -5.92 4.64
N ALA A 332 -14.46 -5.86 4.92
CA ALA A 332 -13.92 -4.87 5.85
C ALA A 332 -13.72 -3.50 5.18
N ASN A 333 -13.76 -2.44 5.98
CA ASN A 333 -13.16 -1.15 5.66
C ASN A 333 -12.34 -0.74 6.87
N SER A 334 -11.03 -0.98 6.77
CA SER A 334 -10.05 -0.86 7.84
C SER A 334 -9.16 0.38 7.70
N ASN A 335 -9.58 1.35 6.89
CA ASN A 335 -8.87 2.60 6.63
C ASN A 335 -7.42 2.37 6.16
N GLY A 336 -7.20 1.35 5.31
CA GLY A 336 -5.91 1.03 4.69
C GLY A 336 -5.03 0.04 5.47
N ASN A 337 -5.52 -0.55 6.56
CA ASN A 337 -4.83 -1.64 7.26
C ASN A 337 -5.00 -2.96 6.50
N LYS A 338 -4.02 -3.87 6.58
CA LYS A 338 -4.20 -5.24 6.04
C LYS A 338 -4.97 -6.10 7.03
N THR A 339 -6.13 -6.60 6.63
CA THR A 339 -7.01 -7.42 7.46
C THR A 339 -7.23 -8.81 6.88
N CYS A 340 -7.58 -9.75 7.74
CA CYS A 340 -7.97 -11.12 7.38
C CYS A 340 -9.37 -11.40 7.94
N GLY A 341 -10.16 -12.11 7.15
CA GLY A 341 -11.53 -12.47 7.48
C GLY A 341 -11.76 -13.96 7.37
N THR A 342 -12.59 -14.52 8.24
CA THR A 342 -12.93 -15.95 8.20
C THR A 342 -14.34 -16.17 8.73
N LEU A 343 -15.02 -17.20 8.24
CA LEU A 343 -16.36 -17.60 8.67
C LEU A 343 -16.36 -18.99 9.29
N TRP A 344 -17.12 -19.18 10.37
CA TRP A 344 -17.36 -20.47 11.03
C TRP A 344 -18.85 -20.74 11.25
N GLU A 345 -19.20 -22.02 11.35
CA GLU A 345 -20.55 -22.51 11.66
C GLU A 345 -20.89 -22.45 13.17
N SER A 346 -19.88 -22.44 14.03
CA SER A 346 -20.04 -22.42 15.49
C SER A 346 -18.81 -21.78 16.17
N PRO A 347 -18.93 -21.29 17.41
CA PRO A 347 -17.82 -20.65 18.12
C PRO A 347 -16.76 -21.66 18.60
N THR A 348 -17.03 -22.95 18.45
CA THR A 348 -16.16 -24.09 18.78
C THR A 348 -15.76 -24.90 17.55
N ALA A 349 -16.09 -24.44 16.33
CA ALA A 349 -15.83 -25.17 15.10
C ALA A 349 -14.32 -25.37 14.88
N ALA A 350 -13.93 -26.59 14.52
CA ALA A 350 -12.54 -26.94 14.22
C ALA A 350 -12.11 -26.49 12.82
N SER A 351 -13.06 -26.26 11.91
CA SER A 351 -12.80 -25.89 10.52
C SER A 351 -13.54 -24.62 10.12
N ARG A 352 -12.86 -23.78 9.33
CA ARG A 352 -13.44 -22.59 8.71
C ARG A 352 -14.29 -22.95 7.49
N LEU A 353 -15.42 -22.26 7.33
CA LEU A 353 -16.31 -22.38 6.17
C LEU A 353 -15.76 -21.67 4.93
N THR A 354 -15.22 -20.47 5.13
CA THR A 354 -14.55 -19.66 4.09
C THR A 354 -13.61 -18.67 4.77
N TYR A 355 -12.64 -18.15 4.02
CA TYR A 355 -11.66 -17.19 4.52
C TYR A 355 -11.10 -16.33 3.39
N ASP A 356 -10.62 -15.15 3.75
CA ASP A 356 -9.83 -14.29 2.90
C ASP A 356 -8.66 -13.72 3.71
N ASP A 357 -7.48 -14.23 3.38
CA ASP A 357 -6.19 -13.83 3.93
C ASP A 357 -5.32 -13.16 2.85
N SER A 358 -5.92 -12.76 1.72
CA SER A 358 -5.19 -12.27 0.57
C SER A 358 -4.42 -11.00 0.90
N SER A 359 -3.14 -10.95 0.53
CA SER A 359 -2.26 -9.81 0.84
C SER A 359 -2.31 -8.69 -0.22
N ASN A 360 -3.12 -8.90 -1.26
CA ASN A 360 -3.25 -8.04 -2.44
C ASN A 360 -4.11 -6.81 -2.17
N TRP A 361 -5.08 -6.92 -1.26
CA TRP A 361 -5.99 -5.84 -0.87
C TRP A 361 -5.90 -5.60 0.65
N PRO A 362 -6.07 -4.35 1.13
CA PRO A 362 -6.04 -4.08 2.57
C PRO A 362 -7.20 -4.76 3.31
N ASP A 363 -8.38 -4.75 2.70
CA ASP A 363 -9.60 -5.25 3.33
C ASP A 363 -9.96 -6.66 2.87
N PHE A 364 -10.31 -7.53 3.82
CA PHE A 364 -10.81 -8.86 3.49
C PHE A 364 -12.22 -8.78 2.89
N LYS A 365 -12.53 -9.74 2.01
CA LYS A 365 -13.87 -10.04 1.51
C LYS A 365 -14.11 -11.54 1.60
N ILE A 366 -15.03 -11.94 2.48
CA ILE A 366 -15.49 -13.33 2.56
C ILE A 366 -16.87 -13.46 1.94
N THR A 367 -17.11 -14.59 1.28
CA THR A 367 -18.44 -14.94 0.77
C THR A 367 -18.79 -16.39 1.05
N TYR A 368 -20.03 -16.64 1.46
CA TYR A 368 -20.52 -17.99 1.79
C TYR A 368 -22.03 -18.13 1.61
N THR A 369 -22.50 -19.30 1.19
CA THR A 369 -23.94 -19.59 1.11
C THR A 369 -24.50 -19.87 2.49
N VAL A 370 -25.48 -19.09 2.92
CA VAL A 370 -26.10 -19.17 4.24
C VAL A 370 -27.55 -19.62 4.17
N THR A 371 -28.00 -20.27 5.23
CA THR A 371 -29.37 -20.75 5.39
C THR A 371 -30.12 -19.89 6.40
N LYS A 372 -31.34 -19.48 6.06
CA LYS A 372 -32.23 -18.69 6.88
C LYS A 372 -32.34 -19.24 8.31
N GLY A 373 -32.18 -18.37 9.29
CA GLY A 373 -32.25 -18.69 10.72
C GLY A 373 -30.98 -19.30 11.30
N THR A 374 -29.99 -19.65 10.48
CA THR A 374 -28.69 -20.15 10.96
C THR A 374 -27.80 -18.99 11.39
N THR A 375 -27.08 -19.17 12.50
CA THR A 375 -26.11 -18.18 13.00
C THR A 375 -24.71 -18.58 12.60
N TYR A 376 -23.99 -17.65 11.98
CA TYR A 376 -22.61 -17.80 11.54
C TYR A 376 -21.70 -16.88 12.34
N TYR A 377 -20.42 -17.25 12.46
CA TYR A 377 -19.42 -16.52 13.25
C TYR A 377 -18.36 -15.97 12.31
N ILE A 378 -18.30 -14.65 12.22
CA ILE A 378 -17.39 -13.88 11.39
C ILE A 378 -16.20 -13.48 12.27
N GLY A 379 -15.01 -13.92 11.91
CA GLY A 379 -13.76 -13.47 12.52
C GLY A 379 -13.12 -12.36 11.70
N ALA A 380 -12.67 -11.32 12.39
CA ALA A 380 -11.89 -10.23 11.83
C ALA A 380 -10.60 -10.02 12.63
N ARG A 381 -9.48 -9.83 11.94
CA ARG A 381 -8.18 -9.47 12.55
C ARG A 381 -7.32 -8.68 11.59
N LYS A 382 -6.30 -8.00 12.13
CA LYS A 382 -5.19 -7.49 11.31
C LYS A 382 -4.25 -8.63 10.93
N LEU A 383 -3.61 -8.53 9.75
CA LEU A 383 -2.72 -9.55 9.20
C LEU A 383 -1.57 -9.91 10.15
N ASP A 384 -0.98 -8.89 10.80
CA ASP A 384 0.12 -9.03 11.77
C ASP A 384 -0.37 -9.40 13.20
N GLY A 385 -1.69 -9.49 13.40
CA GLY A 385 -2.30 -9.73 14.72
C GLY A 385 -2.35 -8.51 15.65
N ASN A 386 -1.85 -7.34 15.24
CA ASN A 386 -1.93 -6.14 16.06
C ASN A 386 -3.35 -5.55 16.07
N ALA A 387 -3.63 -4.73 17.08
CA ALA A 387 -4.87 -3.95 17.11
C ALA A 387 -4.89 -2.92 15.96
N ILE A 388 -6.09 -2.53 15.53
CA ILE A 388 -6.30 -1.39 14.64
C ILE A 388 -6.83 -0.25 15.51
N GLU A 389 -6.08 0.86 15.57
CA GLU A 389 -6.53 2.07 16.25
C GLU A 389 -7.57 2.81 15.39
N GLY A 390 -8.77 3.00 15.94
CA GLY A 390 -9.92 3.58 15.24
C GLY A 390 -11.02 2.55 14.94
N GLU A 391 -12.18 3.04 14.49
CA GLU A 391 -13.31 2.17 14.16
C GLU A 391 -13.15 1.56 12.77
N VAL A 392 -13.28 0.23 12.69
CA VAL A 392 -13.33 -0.54 11.44
C VAL A 392 -14.81 -0.76 11.10
N LYS A 393 -15.17 -0.70 9.82
CA LYS A 393 -16.54 -1.04 9.39
C LYS A 393 -16.57 -2.43 8.76
N LEU A 394 -17.45 -3.31 9.23
CA LEU A 394 -17.82 -4.52 8.51
C LEU A 394 -19.11 -4.25 7.73
N ASN A 395 -19.01 -4.28 6.40
CA ASN A 395 -20.16 -4.23 5.53
C ASN A 395 -20.68 -5.66 5.30
N VAL A 396 -21.88 -5.94 5.80
CA VAL A 396 -22.55 -7.24 5.70
C VAL A 396 -23.67 -7.13 4.67
N LYS A 397 -23.61 -7.96 3.62
CA LYS A 397 -24.62 -8.01 2.56
C LYS A 397 -25.13 -9.43 2.38
N MET A 398 -26.37 -9.52 1.90
CA MET A 398 -26.94 -10.74 1.36
C MET A 398 -27.13 -10.57 -0.14
N ASN A 399 -26.53 -11.47 -0.90
CA ASN A 399 -26.68 -11.59 -2.33
C ASN A 399 -27.54 -12.82 -2.64
N GLY A 400 -28.08 -12.92 -3.86
CA GLY A 400 -28.73 -14.15 -4.33
C GLY A 400 -27.78 -15.35 -4.36
N LEU A 401 -28.33 -16.56 -4.50
CA LEU A 401 -27.54 -17.79 -4.68
C LEU A 401 -26.74 -17.72 -5.99
N GLU A 402 -25.56 -18.36 -6.06
CA GLU A 402 -24.72 -18.34 -7.26
C GLU A 402 -25.51 -18.79 -8.51
N GLY A 403 -25.50 -17.95 -9.55
CA GLY A 403 -26.19 -18.20 -10.81
C GLY A 403 -27.65 -17.70 -10.86
N GLU A 404 -28.21 -17.22 -9.76
CA GLU A 404 -29.51 -16.55 -9.76
C GLU A 404 -29.34 -15.04 -9.96
N LEU A 405 -29.95 -14.53 -11.04
CA LEU A 405 -30.03 -13.09 -11.27
C LEU A 405 -31.00 -12.45 -10.28
N PRO A 406 -30.84 -11.16 -9.95
CA PRO A 406 -31.85 -10.39 -9.24
C PRO A 406 -33.25 -10.61 -9.81
N THR A 407 -34.27 -10.61 -8.94
CA THR A 407 -35.65 -10.86 -9.36
C THR A 407 -36.08 -9.92 -10.49
N GLY A 408 -36.51 -10.50 -11.62
CA GLY A 408 -36.95 -9.73 -12.79
C GLY A 408 -35.83 -9.32 -13.76
N MET A 409 -34.58 -9.69 -13.47
CA MET A 409 -33.43 -9.55 -14.36
C MET A 409 -33.25 -10.82 -15.20
N THR A 410 -32.90 -10.66 -16.48
CA THR A 410 -32.68 -11.78 -17.42
C THR A 410 -31.37 -11.57 -18.20
N GLY A 411 -30.94 -12.57 -18.96
CA GLY A 411 -29.74 -12.51 -19.80
C GLY A 411 -28.55 -13.26 -19.20
N LYS A 412 -27.43 -13.33 -19.92
CA LYS A 412 -26.21 -14.02 -19.50
C LYS A 412 -24.99 -13.11 -19.44
N GLY A 413 -25.17 -11.81 -19.69
CA GLY A 413 -24.08 -10.85 -19.71
C GLY A 413 -23.16 -10.99 -20.92
N THR A 414 -23.59 -11.68 -21.98
CA THR A 414 -22.83 -11.77 -23.24
C THR A 414 -23.35 -10.74 -24.24
N GLU A 415 -22.62 -10.46 -25.31
CA GLU A 415 -23.08 -9.53 -26.35
C GLU A 415 -24.39 -10.00 -27.03
N ALA A 416 -24.57 -11.32 -27.19
CA ALA A 416 -25.78 -11.90 -27.79
C ALA A 416 -26.96 -11.98 -26.80
N GLU A 417 -26.66 -12.17 -25.50
CA GLU A 417 -27.64 -12.27 -24.43
C GLU A 417 -27.23 -11.32 -23.29
N PRO A 418 -27.33 -9.98 -23.49
CA PRO A 418 -26.93 -9.02 -22.47
C PRO A 418 -27.85 -9.11 -21.27
N PHE A 419 -27.34 -8.67 -20.12
CA PHE A 419 -28.15 -8.53 -18.92
C PHE A 419 -29.21 -7.44 -19.09
N GLU A 420 -30.48 -7.77 -18.86
CA GLU A 420 -31.62 -6.87 -19.00
C GLU A 420 -31.92 -6.15 -17.67
N LEU A 421 -31.57 -4.86 -17.62
CA LEU A 421 -31.64 -4.02 -16.42
C LEU A 421 -32.97 -3.28 -16.36
N LYS A 422 -33.65 -3.35 -15.22
CA LYS A 422 -34.98 -2.75 -15.02
C LYS A 422 -35.04 -1.69 -13.91
N THR A 423 -34.19 -1.83 -12.91
CA THR A 423 -34.20 -0.97 -11.72
C THR A 423 -32.79 -0.49 -11.38
N ALA A 424 -32.70 0.42 -10.42
CA ALA A 424 -31.42 0.88 -9.90
C ALA A 424 -30.65 -0.22 -9.18
N GLU A 425 -31.36 -1.16 -8.55
CA GLU A 425 -30.77 -2.35 -7.93
C GLU A 425 -30.15 -3.28 -8.97
N HIS A 426 -30.76 -3.42 -10.16
CA HIS A 426 -30.14 -4.16 -11.27
C HIS A 426 -28.86 -3.47 -11.75
N LEU A 427 -28.84 -2.14 -11.83
CA LEU A 427 -27.62 -1.38 -12.18
C LEU A 427 -26.54 -1.54 -11.11
N ALA A 428 -26.91 -1.46 -9.82
CA ALA A 428 -25.99 -1.67 -8.71
C ALA A 428 -25.42 -3.10 -8.70
N TRP A 429 -26.25 -4.10 -8.97
CA TRP A 429 -25.80 -5.48 -9.14
C TRP A 429 -24.85 -5.60 -10.33
N PHE A 430 -25.17 -5.02 -11.49
CA PHE A 430 -24.31 -5.08 -12.67
C PHE A 430 -22.96 -4.40 -12.43
N ARG A 431 -22.97 -3.25 -11.74
CA ARG A 431 -21.76 -2.58 -11.27
C ARG A 431 -20.91 -3.51 -10.41
N ASP A 432 -21.50 -4.14 -9.40
CA ASP A 432 -20.78 -5.01 -8.48
C ASP A 432 -20.25 -6.25 -9.22
N PHE A 433 -21.05 -6.85 -10.11
CA PHE A 433 -20.66 -7.98 -10.95
C PHE A 433 -19.45 -7.65 -11.84
N VAL A 434 -19.46 -6.51 -12.54
CA VAL A 434 -18.31 -6.03 -13.31
C VAL A 434 -17.12 -5.80 -12.38
N ASN A 435 -17.36 -5.14 -11.25
CA ASN A 435 -16.30 -4.73 -10.34
C ASN A 435 -15.63 -5.91 -9.61
N GLU A 436 -16.24 -7.10 -9.63
CA GLU A 436 -15.66 -8.36 -9.16
C GLU A 436 -14.76 -9.05 -10.21
N GLY A 437 -14.53 -8.42 -11.35
CA GLY A 437 -13.62 -8.90 -12.39
C GLY A 437 -14.31 -9.41 -13.66
N ASN A 438 -15.64 -9.33 -13.74
CA ASN A 438 -16.40 -9.66 -14.96
C ASN A 438 -16.39 -8.51 -15.96
N MET A 439 -15.20 -8.02 -16.30
CA MET A 439 -14.96 -6.80 -17.08
C MET A 439 -15.65 -6.77 -18.44
N LYS A 440 -15.91 -7.93 -19.05
CA LYS A 440 -16.52 -8.06 -20.40
C LYS A 440 -18.04 -8.17 -20.39
N ALA A 441 -18.69 -8.08 -19.23
CA ALA A 441 -20.13 -8.27 -19.11
C ALA A 441 -20.89 -7.21 -19.93
N CYS A 442 -21.87 -7.66 -20.71
CA CYS A 442 -22.74 -6.79 -21.48
C CYS A 442 -24.09 -6.60 -20.79
N ALA A 443 -24.62 -5.40 -20.83
CA ALA A 443 -25.93 -5.08 -20.27
C ALA A 443 -26.72 -4.13 -21.17
N LYS A 444 -28.04 -4.19 -21.02
CA LYS A 444 -28.99 -3.35 -21.74
C LYS A 444 -30.12 -2.93 -20.80
N ILE A 445 -30.59 -1.69 -20.91
CA ILE A 445 -31.83 -1.30 -20.21
C ILE A 445 -33.04 -1.86 -20.97
N ALA A 446 -33.89 -2.59 -20.25
CA ALA A 446 -34.99 -3.34 -20.85
C ALA A 446 -35.97 -2.45 -21.63
N GLY A 447 -36.56 -2.99 -22.69
CA GLY A 447 -37.43 -2.24 -23.60
C GLY A 447 -38.69 -1.67 -22.94
N ASP A 448 -39.21 -2.35 -21.93
CA ASP A 448 -40.38 -1.98 -21.11
C ASP A 448 -40.07 -0.92 -20.03
N VAL A 449 -38.79 -0.61 -19.82
CA VAL A 449 -38.35 0.43 -18.88
C VAL A 449 -38.35 1.77 -19.60
N LYS A 450 -38.91 2.81 -18.99
CA LYS A 450 -38.79 4.19 -19.52
C LYS A 450 -37.55 4.88 -18.97
N GLU A 451 -37.30 4.68 -17.69
CA GLU A 451 -36.34 5.41 -16.90
C GLU A 451 -35.95 4.60 -15.67
N ILE A 452 -34.71 4.77 -15.20
CA ILE A 452 -34.21 4.20 -13.95
C ILE A 452 -33.84 5.34 -13.00
N ASP A 453 -34.43 5.34 -11.80
CA ASP A 453 -34.16 6.31 -10.75
C ASP A 453 -33.09 5.79 -9.79
N MET A 454 -31.92 6.43 -9.78
CA MET A 454 -30.76 6.00 -9.01
C MET A 454 -30.86 6.32 -7.51
N SER A 455 -31.92 7.00 -7.05
CA SER A 455 -32.03 7.48 -5.67
C SER A 455 -32.02 6.40 -4.58
N THR A 456 -32.28 5.13 -4.91
CA THR A 456 -32.16 4.00 -3.96
C THR A 456 -30.72 3.50 -3.80
N VAL A 457 -29.83 3.83 -4.74
CA VAL A 457 -28.45 3.32 -4.79
C VAL A 457 -27.39 4.42 -4.75
N CYS A 458 -27.78 5.69 -4.94
CA CYS A 458 -26.97 6.86 -4.65
C CYS A 458 -27.82 8.12 -4.41
N HIS A 459 -27.41 8.94 -3.45
CA HIS A 459 -28.03 10.21 -3.10
C HIS A 459 -27.10 11.05 -2.23
N LYS A 460 -27.26 12.38 -2.28
CA LYS A 460 -26.64 13.29 -1.32
C LYS A 460 -27.17 13.03 0.10
N ALA A 461 -26.45 13.49 1.12
CA ALA A 461 -26.98 13.52 2.48
C ALA A 461 -28.25 14.39 2.59
N ASP A 462 -29.18 13.97 3.45
CA ASP A 462 -30.38 14.71 3.83
C ASP A 462 -30.49 14.71 5.36
N THR A 463 -30.02 15.81 5.98
CA THR A 463 -29.98 15.97 7.45
C THR A 463 -31.37 16.03 8.07
N GLU A 464 -32.37 16.58 7.34
CA GLU A 464 -33.75 16.66 7.82
C GLU A 464 -34.38 15.26 7.93
N LYS A 465 -34.07 14.38 6.96
CA LYS A 465 -34.56 13.00 6.94
C LYS A 465 -33.62 11.99 7.62
N GLN A 466 -32.51 12.45 8.21
CA GLN A 466 -31.49 11.59 8.83
C GLN A 466 -30.93 10.53 7.86
N VAL A 467 -30.79 10.89 6.59
CA VAL A 467 -30.24 10.01 5.55
C VAL A 467 -28.79 10.42 5.29
N ALA A 468 -27.86 9.50 5.53
CA ALA A 468 -26.44 9.71 5.23
C ALA A 468 -26.20 9.79 3.71
N GLU A 469 -25.08 10.38 3.30
CA GLU A 469 -24.69 10.38 1.89
C GLU A 469 -24.41 8.95 1.39
N LEU A 470 -24.85 8.65 0.17
CA LEU A 470 -24.50 7.45 -0.56
C LEU A 470 -24.02 7.84 -1.96
N SER A 471 -22.71 7.81 -2.19
CA SER A 471 -22.15 8.08 -3.53
C SER A 471 -22.17 6.82 -4.39
N TRP A 472 -22.46 6.97 -5.69
CA TRP A 472 -22.29 5.89 -6.66
C TRP A 472 -20.82 5.51 -6.80
N THR A 473 -20.52 4.23 -6.67
CA THR A 473 -19.23 3.66 -7.04
C THR A 473 -19.22 3.43 -8.55
N PRO A 474 -18.23 3.94 -9.30
CA PRO A 474 -18.19 3.77 -10.75
C PRO A 474 -18.12 2.30 -11.19
N ILE A 475 -18.68 2.01 -12.37
CA ILE A 475 -18.47 0.72 -13.06
C ILE A 475 -17.08 0.75 -13.70
N GLY A 476 -16.25 -0.26 -13.43
CA GLY A 476 -14.84 -0.26 -13.79
C GLY A 476 -14.08 0.78 -12.98
N ASN A 477 -13.77 0.47 -11.73
CA ASN A 477 -13.41 1.47 -10.70
C ASN A 477 -11.90 1.74 -10.53
N PHE A 478 -11.01 1.01 -11.21
CA PHE A 478 -9.56 1.27 -11.20
C PHE A 478 -8.86 0.60 -12.39
N ALA A 479 -7.58 0.90 -12.60
CA ALA A 479 -6.80 0.44 -13.76
C ALA A 479 -6.68 -1.10 -13.92
N GLY A 480 -6.83 -1.87 -12.84
CA GLY A 480 -6.83 -3.34 -12.88
C GLY A 480 -8.22 -3.95 -13.12
N ASN A 481 -9.25 -3.13 -13.22
CA ASN A 481 -10.65 -3.54 -13.34
C ASN A 481 -11.40 -2.55 -14.24
N LYS A 482 -11.10 -2.61 -15.53
CA LYS A 482 -11.62 -1.69 -16.55
C LYS A 482 -12.86 -2.31 -17.18
N TYR A 483 -13.88 -1.51 -17.48
CA TYR A 483 -15.06 -2.01 -18.17
C TYR A 483 -14.80 -2.23 -19.66
N GLN A 484 -14.96 -3.47 -20.15
CA GLN A 484 -14.64 -3.88 -21.52
C GLN A 484 -15.86 -4.41 -22.30
N GLY A 485 -17.04 -4.42 -21.69
CA GLY A 485 -18.27 -4.91 -22.30
C GLY A 485 -19.01 -3.88 -23.15
N THR A 486 -20.22 -4.25 -23.59
CA THR A 486 -21.18 -3.32 -24.21
C THR A 486 -22.29 -2.97 -23.22
N PHE A 487 -22.48 -1.68 -22.96
CA PHE A 487 -23.61 -1.16 -22.20
C PHE A 487 -24.53 -0.35 -23.13
N ASP A 488 -25.75 -0.86 -23.35
CA ASP A 488 -26.75 -0.21 -24.19
C ASP A 488 -27.90 0.33 -23.34
N GLY A 489 -27.95 1.65 -23.16
CA GLY A 489 -29.05 2.32 -22.47
C GLY A 489 -30.39 2.22 -23.20
N ASN A 490 -30.42 1.69 -24.42
CA ASN A 490 -31.63 1.43 -25.22
C ASN A 490 -32.53 2.68 -25.39
N GLY A 491 -31.91 3.86 -25.41
CA GLY A 491 -32.58 5.16 -25.53
C GLY A 491 -33.33 5.58 -24.25
N LYS A 492 -33.04 4.94 -23.11
CA LYS A 492 -33.74 5.19 -21.84
C LYS A 492 -33.01 6.24 -21.00
N THR A 493 -33.71 6.72 -19.98
CA THR A 493 -33.19 7.74 -19.07
C THR A 493 -32.66 7.13 -17.78
N ILE A 494 -31.45 7.52 -17.37
CA ILE A 494 -30.94 7.30 -16.01
C ILE A 494 -31.06 8.62 -15.27
N ARG A 495 -31.83 8.67 -14.18
CA ARG A 495 -32.03 9.90 -13.41
C ARG A 495 -31.40 9.87 -12.03
N ASN A 496 -31.13 11.05 -11.50
CA ASN A 496 -30.67 11.27 -10.13
C ASN A 496 -29.33 10.57 -9.79
N LEU A 497 -28.48 10.33 -10.79
CA LEU A 497 -27.13 9.83 -10.55
C LEU A 497 -26.38 10.83 -9.66
N TYR A 498 -25.88 10.37 -8.52
CA TYR A 498 -25.10 11.16 -7.59
C TYR A 498 -23.72 10.54 -7.36
N ILE A 499 -22.67 11.33 -7.62
CA ILE A 499 -21.27 10.96 -7.38
C ILE A 499 -20.58 12.11 -6.64
N ASN A 500 -19.97 11.78 -5.50
CA ASN A 500 -19.05 12.64 -4.74
C ASN A 500 -17.73 11.88 -4.53
N ALA A 501 -16.84 11.95 -5.52
CA ALA A 501 -15.65 11.12 -5.59
C ALA A 501 -14.46 11.73 -4.82
N THR A 502 -13.81 10.88 -4.00
CA THR A 502 -12.61 11.22 -3.23
C THR A 502 -11.36 10.47 -3.69
N SER A 503 -11.46 9.61 -4.70
CA SER A 503 -10.33 8.90 -5.33
C SER A 503 -10.65 8.48 -6.75
N GLY A 504 -9.64 8.43 -7.62
CA GLY A 504 -9.72 7.83 -8.96
C GLY A 504 -10.52 8.64 -9.99
N ASP A 505 -10.84 7.99 -11.10
CA ASP A 505 -11.60 8.54 -12.22
C ASP A 505 -13.12 8.48 -11.93
N ALA A 506 -13.80 9.59 -12.10
CA ALA A 506 -15.19 9.76 -11.66
C ALA A 506 -16.17 9.82 -12.83
N GLY A 507 -17.21 8.98 -12.77
CA GLY A 507 -18.32 8.95 -13.71
C GLY A 507 -19.24 7.76 -13.45
N PHE A 508 -20.29 7.61 -14.25
CA PHE A 508 -21.12 6.40 -14.19
C PHE A 508 -20.25 5.13 -14.40
N PHE A 509 -19.31 5.24 -15.34
CA PHE A 509 -18.13 4.40 -15.49
C PHE A 509 -16.89 5.15 -15.00
N GLY A 510 -15.99 4.47 -14.28
CA GLY A 510 -14.74 5.07 -13.82
C GLY A 510 -13.72 5.01 -14.95
N TYR A 511 -13.42 3.79 -15.36
CA TYR A 511 -12.49 3.44 -16.43
C TYR A 511 -13.15 2.40 -17.35
N ALA A 512 -13.42 2.78 -18.59
CA ALA A 512 -13.86 1.88 -19.66
C ALA A 512 -12.73 1.68 -20.68
N GLU A 513 -12.49 0.45 -21.14
CA GLU A 513 -11.46 0.09 -22.12
C GLU A 513 -12.04 -0.76 -23.26
N LYS A 514 -11.85 -0.40 -24.54
CA LYS A 514 -12.20 -1.19 -25.75
C LYS A 514 -13.69 -1.60 -25.90
N GLY A 515 -14.53 -1.30 -24.91
CA GLY A 515 -15.97 -1.56 -24.92
C GLY A 515 -16.77 -0.51 -25.68
N SER A 516 -18.10 -0.64 -25.62
CA SER A 516 -19.03 0.34 -26.19
C SER A 516 -20.07 0.75 -25.15
N ILE A 517 -20.28 2.05 -24.98
CA ILE A 517 -21.30 2.60 -24.09
C ILE A 517 -22.19 3.53 -24.91
N LYS A 518 -23.48 3.22 -24.98
CA LYS A 518 -24.37 3.91 -25.92
C LYS A 518 -25.82 4.09 -25.47
N ASN A 519 -26.51 5.03 -26.11
CA ASN A 519 -27.97 5.22 -26.06
C ASN A 519 -28.51 5.55 -24.66
N ILE A 520 -27.88 6.47 -23.94
CA ILE A 520 -28.28 6.85 -22.56
C ILE A 520 -28.63 8.34 -22.53
N THR A 521 -29.76 8.67 -21.89
CA THR A 521 -30.04 10.05 -21.45
C THR A 521 -29.84 10.16 -19.94
N PHE A 522 -29.06 11.13 -19.48
CA PHE A 522 -28.91 11.46 -18.06
C PHE A 522 -29.80 12.66 -17.69
N ASP A 523 -30.63 12.47 -16.66
CA ASP A 523 -31.50 13.49 -16.07
C ASP A 523 -31.10 13.76 -14.61
N ASN A 524 -30.86 15.01 -14.25
CA ASN A 524 -30.43 15.39 -12.89
C ASN A 524 -29.20 14.63 -12.37
N ALA A 525 -28.23 14.32 -13.24
CA ALA A 525 -26.95 13.73 -12.83
C ALA A 525 -26.05 14.79 -12.18
N LYS A 526 -25.52 14.49 -11.00
CA LYS A 526 -24.66 15.36 -10.19
C LYS A 526 -23.34 14.64 -9.91
N VAL A 527 -22.29 15.02 -10.63
CA VAL A 527 -20.95 14.42 -10.49
C VAL A 527 -19.98 15.46 -9.98
N LYS A 528 -19.37 15.19 -8.82
CA LYS A 528 -18.35 16.04 -8.23
C LYS A 528 -17.13 15.19 -7.85
N SER A 529 -15.95 15.65 -8.21
CA SER A 529 -14.67 15.08 -7.77
C SER A 529 -13.75 16.19 -7.26
N THR A 530 -13.14 15.98 -6.09
CA THR A 530 -12.11 16.89 -5.56
C THR A 530 -10.69 16.43 -5.90
N VAL A 531 -10.56 15.33 -6.64
CA VAL A 531 -9.28 14.67 -6.93
C VAL A 531 -8.70 15.17 -8.23
N ASP A 532 -7.36 15.19 -8.33
CA ASP A 532 -6.61 15.57 -9.53
C ASP A 532 -6.62 14.49 -10.63
N HIS A 533 -7.82 14.05 -11.01
CA HIS A 533 -8.06 12.98 -12.00
C HIS A 533 -9.18 13.35 -12.97
N TYR A 534 -9.58 12.40 -13.81
CA TYR A 534 -10.56 12.63 -14.87
C TYR A 534 -11.99 12.52 -14.35
N THR A 535 -12.88 13.36 -14.85
CA THR A 535 -14.28 13.41 -14.40
C THR A 535 -15.22 13.68 -15.57
N GLY A 536 -16.22 12.82 -15.72
CA GLY A 536 -17.32 13.02 -16.67
C GLY A 536 -18.61 12.40 -16.15
N ILE A 537 -19.76 12.80 -16.69
CA ILE A 537 -21.04 12.21 -16.25
C ILE A 537 -21.11 10.73 -16.65
N LEU A 538 -20.74 10.42 -17.89
CA LEU A 538 -20.70 9.04 -18.38
C LEU A 538 -19.46 8.31 -17.88
N ALA A 539 -18.27 8.86 -18.16
CA ALA A 539 -17.01 8.18 -17.93
C ALA A 539 -15.95 9.12 -17.38
N GLY A 540 -15.18 8.65 -16.40
CA GLY A 540 -13.94 9.32 -16.02
C GLY A 540 -12.89 9.17 -17.13
N PHE A 541 -12.54 7.94 -17.49
CA PHE A 541 -11.55 7.59 -18.51
C PHE A 541 -12.08 6.55 -19.52
N GLY A 542 -12.19 6.92 -20.80
CA GLY A 542 -12.47 6.04 -21.94
C GLY A 542 -11.23 5.61 -22.75
N GLU A 543 -10.55 4.57 -22.26
CA GLU A 543 -9.59 3.66 -22.94
C GLU A 543 -10.00 3.12 -24.32
N LEU A 544 -9.77 3.74 -25.48
CA LEU A 544 -10.18 3.14 -26.78
C LEU A 544 -11.68 2.74 -26.83
N CYS A 545 -12.52 3.35 -25.99
CA CYS A 545 -13.92 3.01 -25.82
C CYS A 545 -14.79 3.78 -26.81
N ILE A 546 -15.80 3.13 -27.38
CA ILE A 546 -16.76 3.78 -28.28
C ILE A 546 -17.89 4.37 -27.43
N ILE A 547 -18.03 5.69 -27.46
CA ILE A 547 -19.09 6.42 -26.77
C ILE A 547 -20.06 6.97 -27.82
N GLU A 548 -21.31 6.53 -27.79
CA GLU A 548 -22.29 6.91 -28.82
C GLU A 548 -23.67 7.26 -28.28
N ASN A 549 -24.31 8.30 -28.81
CA ASN A 549 -25.71 8.62 -28.50
C ASN A 549 -25.94 8.82 -26.98
N ILE A 550 -25.09 9.63 -26.36
CA ILE A 550 -25.18 10.01 -24.95
C ILE A 550 -25.70 11.44 -24.86
N LYS A 551 -26.75 11.64 -24.05
CA LYS A 551 -27.38 12.93 -23.84
C LYS A 551 -27.41 13.29 -22.36
N THR A 552 -27.08 14.51 -22.00
CA THR A 552 -27.33 15.07 -20.65
C THR A 552 -28.42 16.13 -20.73
N LEU A 553 -29.27 16.25 -19.71
CA LEU A 553 -30.27 17.33 -19.62
C LEU A 553 -29.72 18.55 -18.86
N ALA A 554 -30.42 19.69 -18.97
CA ALA A 554 -29.95 20.98 -18.45
C ALA A 554 -29.80 21.05 -16.91
N ASN A 555 -30.46 20.14 -16.19
CA ASN A 555 -30.34 20.00 -14.75
C ASN A 555 -29.16 19.12 -14.31
N CYS A 556 -28.38 18.55 -15.24
CA CYS A 556 -27.15 17.83 -14.93
C CYS A 556 -25.99 18.80 -14.64
N SER A 557 -25.00 18.35 -13.88
CA SER A 557 -23.77 19.11 -13.64
C SER A 557 -22.58 18.21 -13.32
N VAL A 558 -21.40 18.62 -13.79
CA VAL A 558 -20.11 17.98 -13.50
C VAL A 558 -19.10 19.00 -12.98
N GLU A 559 -18.41 18.64 -11.89
CA GLU A 559 -17.34 19.42 -11.28
C GLU A 559 -16.12 18.51 -11.03
N GLY A 560 -14.95 18.90 -11.52
CA GLY A 560 -13.71 18.14 -11.35
C GLY A 560 -12.47 19.03 -11.34
N LYS A 561 -11.27 18.44 -11.43
CA LYS A 561 -10.01 19.18 -11.37
C LYS A 561 -9.16 19.04 -12.64
N ASN A 562 -8.74 17.82 -13.00
CA ASN A 562 -7.78 17.64 -14.10
C ASN A 562 -8.44 17.68 -15.49
N GLY A 563 -8.87 16.54 -16.04
CA GLY A 563 -9.65 16.50 -17.27
C GLY A 563 -11.15 16.39 -16.94
N VAL A 564 -11.92 17.41 -17.29
CA VAL A 564 -13.36 17.47 -16.98
C VAL A 564 -14.16 17.62 -18.25
N GLY A 565 -15.05 16.66 -18.52
CA GLY A 565 -15.96 16.72 -19.66
C GLY A 565 -17.41 16.57 -19.24
N GLY A 566 -18.33 17.20 -19.97
CA GLY A 566 -19.77 16.97 -19.76
C GLY A 566 -20.17 15.51 -19.95
N ILE A 567 -19.52 14.80 -20.89
CA ILE A 567 -19.72 13.37 -21.13
C ILE A 567 -18.57 12.55 -20.54
N ALA A 568 -17.33 12.83 -20.95
CA ALA A 568 -16.15 12.06 -20.55
C ALA A 568 -15.00 12.95 -20.05
N GLY A 569 -14.34 12.57 -18.96
CA GLY A 569 -13.17 13.31 -18.47
C GLY A 569 -12.00 13.22 -19.44
N MET A 570 -11.63 11.99 -19.81
CA MET A 570 -10.63 11.68 -20.84
C MET A 570 -11.18 10.63 -21.81
N SER A 571 -10.91 10.78 -23.11
CA SER A 571 -11.18 9.75 -24.11
C SER A 571 -9.98 9.48 -25.03
N SER A 572 -9.84 8.23 -25.45
CA SER A 572 -8.91 7.78 -26.48
C SER A 572 -9.61 6.94 -27.57
N GLY A 573 -10.95 6.84 -27.50
CA GLY A 573 -11.80 6.21 -28.51
C GLY A 573 -12.72 7.20 -29.21
N ASP A 574 -13.56 6.70 -30.12
CA ASP A 574 -14.47 7.54 -30.90
C ASP A 574 -15.67 8.01 -30.06
N ILE A 575 -16.01 9.30 -30.21
CA ILE A 575 -17.19 9.91 -29.58
C ILE A 575 -18.15 10.36 -30.68
N GLY A 576 -19.34 9.78 -30.70
CA GLY A 576 -20.33 10.01 -31.75
C GLY A 576 -21.70 10.42 -31.21
N ASN A 577 -22.38 11.34 -31.89
CA ASN A 577 -23.81 11.62 -31.64
C ASN A 577 -24.13 12.02 -30.18
N CYS A 578 -23.22 12.73 -29.49
CA CYS A 578 -23.39 13.07 -28.08
C CYS A 578 -23.83 14.51 -27.87
N GLU A 579 -24.72 14.74 -26.91
CA GLU A 579 -25.24 16.06 -26.54
C GLU A 579 -25.00 16.35 -25.06
N ASN A 580 -24.25 17.42 -24.76
CA ASN A 580 -24.12 17.92 -23.40
C ASN A 580 -25.00 19.14 -23.16
N HIS A 581 -25.94 19.07 -22.22
CA HIS A 581 -26.63 20.24 -21.66
C HIS A 581 -26.21 20.52 -20.21
N ALA A 582 -25.36 19.69 -19.61
CA ALA A 582 -24.91 19.84 -18.24
C ALA A 582 -23.93 21.01 -18.10
N MET A 583 -23.99 21.70 -16.96
CA MET A 583 -22.94 22.63 -16.57
C MET A 583 -21.63 21.87 -16.31
N VAL A 584 -20.52 22.33 -16.87
CA VAL A 584 -19.19 21.74 -16.73
C VAL A 584 -18.24 22.71 -16.04
N ASN A 585 -17.75 22.36 -14.86
CA ASN A 585 -16.79 23.16 -14.10
C ASN A 585 -15.50 22.36 -13.85
N GLY A 586 -14.34 22.91 -14.21
CA GLY A 586 -13.05 22.24 -13.99
C GLY A 586 -11.88 23.19 -13.78
N ALA A 587 -10.67 22.62 -13.61
CA ALA A 587 -9.46 23.42 -13.44
C ALA A 587 -8.51 23.33 -14.65
N ASN A 588 -8.01 22.15 -15.04
CA ASN A 588 -6.95 22.06 -16.05
C ASN A 588 -7.48 22.01 -17.49
N SER A 589 -8.05 20.89 -17.93
CA SER A 589 -8.56 20.69 -19.29
C SER A 589 -10.06 20.46 -19.24
N VAL A 590 -10.84 21.44 -19.68
CA VAL A 590 -12.31 21.45 -19.49
C VAL A 590 -13.02 21.51 -20.85
N GLY A 591 -13.84 20.51 -21.13
CA GLY A 591 -14.60 20.39 -22.37
C GLY A 591 -16.09 20.20 -22.16
N GLY A 592 -16.92 20.74 -23.04
CA GLY A 592 -18.37 20.45 -22.99
C GLY A 592 -18.69 18.99 -23.28
N ILE A 593 -17.93 18.32 -24.15
CA ILE A 593 -18.07 16.88 -24.42
C ILE A 593 -16.99 16.08 -23.71
N VAL A 594 -15.71 16.40 -23.98
CA VAL A 594 -14.55 15.68 -23.44
C VAL A 594 -13.51 16.63 -22.88
N GLY A 595 -12.99 16.37 -21.68
CA GLY A 595 -11.94 17.21 -21.09
C GLY A 595 -10.62 17.12 -21.85
N ASP A 596 -10.14 15.89 -22.05
CA ASP A 596 -8.84 15.56 -22.62
C ASP A 596 -8.96 14.40 -23.63
N ASP A 597 -8.59 14.65 -24.89
CA ASP A 597 -8.57 13.64 -25.96
C ASP A 597 -7.12 13.40 -26.40
N ARG A 598 -6.54 12.19 -26.19
CA ARG A 598 -5.08 11.99 -26.32
C ARG A 598 -4.60 11.12 -27.48
N GLU A 599 -5.46 10.35 -28.14
CA GLU A 599 -5.00 9.32 -29.07
C GLU A 599 -5.02 9.78 -30.53
N PHE A 600 -4.06 9.30 -31.33
CA PHE A 600 -3.90 9.75 -32.71
C PHE A 600 -4.95 9.12 -33.64
N GLY A 601 -5.67 9.97 -34.37
CA GLY A 601 -6.54 9.55 -35.48
C GLY A 601 -7.97 9.16 -35.08
N LYS A 602 -8.39 9.48 -33.86
CA LYS A 602 -9.78 9.31 -33.40
C LYS A 602 -10.63 10.51 -33.74
N SER A 603 -11.96 10.32 -33.74
CA SER A 603 -12.88 11.36 -34.19
C SER A 603 -13.95 11.68 -33.16
N ILE A 604 -14.25 12.98 -33.04
CA ILE A 604 -15.44 13.49 -32.35
C ILE A 604 -16.43 13.92 -33.44
N ILE A 605 -17.53 13.18 -33.59
CA ILE A 605 -18.44 13.31 -34.73
C ILE A 605 -19.87 13.58 -34.25
N SER A 606 -20.55 14.53 -34.89
CA SER A 606 -21.97 14.82 -34.68
C SER A 606 -22.30 15.13 -33.20
N CYS A 607 -21.41 15.82 -32.50
CA CYS A 607 -21.57 16.14 -31.09
C CYS A 607 -21.93 17.61 -30.87
N ALA A 608 -22.75 17.90 -29.85
CA ALA A 608 -23.17 19.25 -29.53
C ALA A 608 -23.08 19.57 -28.04
N ASN A 609 -22.51 20.74 -27.71
CA ASN A 609 -22.55 21.28 -26.35
C ASN A 609 -23.50 22.47 -26.26
N TYR A 610 -24.41 22.43 -25.30
CA TYR A 610 -25.34 23.50 -24.91
C TYR A 610 -25.08 23.98 -23.47
N GLY A 611 -24.38 23.17 -22.67
CA GLY A 611 -24.05 23.49 -21.29
C GLY A 611 -22.96 24.58 -21.18
N VAL A 612 -23.03 25.38 -20.12
CA VAL A 612 -21.98 26.35 -19.80
C VAL A 612 -20.71 25.60 -19.37
N VAL A 613 -19.56 25.99 -19.92
CA VAL A 613 -18.26 25.39 -19.62
C VAL A 613 -17.35 26.43 -18.96
N THR A 614 -16.93 26.16 -17.73
CA THR A 614 -16.06 27.05 -16.95
C THR A 614 -14.80 26.33 -16.51
N GLY A 615 -13.63 26.87 -16.88
CA GLY A 615 -12.33 26.38 -16.43
C GLY A 615 -11.49 27.47 -15.78
N THR A 616 -10.80 27.14 -14.68
CA THR A 616 -9.98 28.10 -13.93
C THR A 616 -8.48 28.05 -14.23
N GLY A 617 -8.04 27.10 -15.06
CA GLY A 617 -6.62 26.83 -15.36
C GLY A 617 -6.31 26.84 -16.85
N ASN A 618 -5.81 25.70 -17.37
CA ASN A 618 -5.02 25.68 -18.61
C ASN A 618 -5.86 25.86 -19.88
N SER A 619 -6.78 24.95 -20.18
CA SER A 619 -7.49 24.91 -21.46
C SER A 619 -8.99 24.68 -21.29
N VAL A 620 -9.78 25.45 -22.03
CA VAL A 620 -11.25 25.36 -22.00
C VAL A 620 -11.80 25.41 -23.42
N GLY A 621 -12.62 24.41 -23.78
CA GLY A 621 -13.30 24.34 -25.06
C GLY A 621 -14.74 23.87 -24.93
N GLY A 622 -15.61 24.28 -25.86
CA GLY A 622 -17.00 23.84 -25.86
C GLY A 622 -17.19 22.38 -26.28
N ILE A 623 -16.27 21.81 -27.06
CA ILE A 623 -16.25 20.39 -27.40
C ILE A 623 -15.15 19.69 -26.61
N ALA A 624 -13.91 20.14 -26.76
CA ALA A 624 -12.72 19.54 -26.15
C ALA A 624 -11.87 20.58 -25.42
N GLY A 625 -11.43 20.28 -24.19
CA GLY A 625 -10.47 21.13 -23.47
C GLY A 625 -9.08 21.03 -24.10
N ASP A 626 -8.51 19.82 -24.08
CA ASP A 626 -7.30 19.45 -24.81
C ASP A 626 -7.64 18.42 -25.90
N PHE A 627 -7.13 18.63 -27.10
CA PHE A 627 -7.34 17.79 -28.27
C PHE A 627 -6.01 17.40 -28.92
N GLY A 628 -5.57 16.18 -28.67
CA GLY A 628 -4.34 15.60 -29.19
C GLY A 628 -4.32 15.63 -30.71
N SER A 629 -5.02 14.71 -31.37
CA SER A 629 -5.13 14.79 -32.83
C SER A 629 -6.27 13.96 -33.40
N GLY A 630 -6.82 14.44 -34.52
CA GLY A 630 -7.89 13.72 -35.20
C GLY A 630 -8.86 14.65 -35.88
N THR A 631 -10.11 14.20 -36.02
CA THR A 631 -11.15 14.94 -36.71
C THR A 631 -12.27 15.35 -35.76
N ILE A 632 -12.61 16.64 -35.74
CA ILE A 632 -13.88 17.11 -35.19
C ILE A 632 -14.80 17.42 -36.36
N GLN A 633 -15.86 16.63 -36.50
CA GLN A 633 -16.75 16.68 -37.64
C GLN A 633 -18.22 16.86 -37.25
N ASN A 634 -18.95 17.76 -37.93
CA ASN A 634 -20.37 17.99 -37.71
C ASN A 634 -20.70 18.36 -36.25
N CYS A 635 -19.77 19.05 -35.57
CA CYS A 635 -19.91 19.37 -34.15
C CYS A 635 -20.26 20.84 -33.93
N ALA A 636 -20.98 21.13 -32.85
CA ALA A 636 -21.39 22.49 -32.52
C ALA A 636 -21.26 22.81 -31.03
N ASN A 637 -20.82 24.02 -30.72
CA ASN A 637 -20.92 24.58 -29.38
C ASN A 637 -21.89 25.77 -29.37
N TYR A 638 -22.88 25.68 -28.51
CA TYR A 638 -23.88 26.72 -28.21
C TYR A 638 -23.72 27.26 -26.78
N GLY A 639 -23.07 26.52 -25.89
CA GLY A 639 -22.84 26.93 -24.51
C GLY A 639 -21.76 28.00 -24.37
N ASP A 640 -21.96 28.91 -23.43
CA ASP A 640 -20.96 29.92 -23.08
C ASP A 640 -19.71 29.28 -22.45
N ILE A 641 -18.54 29.76 -22.86
CA ILE A 641 -17.23 29.27 -22.46
C ILE A 641 -16.52 30.36 -21.65
N THR A 642 -16.09 30.02 -20.44
CA THR A 642 -15.27 30.89 -19.60
C THR A 642 -13.97 30.16 -19.22
N GLY A 643 -12.82 30.74 -19.51
CA GLY A 643 -11.52 30.13 -19.25
C GLY A 643 -10.46 31.14 -18.80
N ALA A 644 -9.33 30.64 -18.25
CA ALA A 644 -8.22 31.49 -17.80
C ALA A 644 -7.14 31.66 -18.87
N ASP A 645 -6.45 30.60 -19.32
CA ASP A 645 -5.30 30.70 -20.24
C ASP A 645 -5.65 30.40 -21.71
N ILE A 646 -5.98 29.17 -22.08
CA ILE A 646 -6.19 28.78 -23.48
C ILE A 646 -7.69 28.52 -23.70
N VAL A 647 -8.38 29.44 -24.37
CA VAL A 647 -9.84 29.39 -24.45
C VAL A 647 -10.30 29.37 -25.90
N GLY A 648 -11.03 28.34 -26.29
CA GLY A 648 -11.63 28.26 -27.62
C GLY A 648 -13.10 27.91 -27.56
N ASN A 649 -13.85 28.29 -28.59
CA ASN A 649 -15.28 27.97 -28.63
C ASN A 649 -15.53 26.46 -28.78
N LEU A 650 -14.74 25.77 -29.60
CA LEU A 650 -14.79 24.32 -29.80
C LEU A 650 -13.66 23.62 -29.07
N ILE A 651 -12.41 24.05 -29.31
CA ILE A 651 -11.20 23.41 -28.77
C ILE A 651 -10.42 24.44 -27.96
N GLY A 652 -10.06 24.14 -26.71
CA GLY A 652 -9.12 24.95 -25.95
C GLY A 652 -7.73 24.90 -26.59
N ASP A 653 -7.00 23.82 -26.31
CA ASP A 653 -5.66 23.55 -26.85
C ASP A 653 -5.70 22.33 -27.78
N GLY A 654 -5.11 22.45 -28.96
CA GLY A 654 -5.14 21.38 -29.97
C GLY A 654 -3.76 21.11 -30.56
N SER A 655 -3.32 19.86 -30.65
CA SER A 655 -2.03 19.56 -31.30
C SER A 655 -2.16 19.48 -32.83
N ILE A 656 -2.99 18.57 -33.35
CA ILE A 656 -3.31 18.47 -34.80
C ILE A 656 -4.83 18.39 -34.98
N CYS A 657 -5.44 19.50 -35.40
CA CYS A 657 -6.90 19.61 -35.52
C CYS A 657 -7.33 19.48 -36.98
N ASN A 658 -8.19 18.50 -37.29
CA ASN A 658 -8.90 18.46 -38.57
C ASN A 658 -10.37 18.84 -38.34
N LEU A 659 -10.72 20.09 -38.63
CA LEU A 659 -12.09 20.59 -38.45
C LEU A 659 -12.90 20.44 -39.73
N ASN A 660 -14.07 19.81 -39.64
CA ASN A 660 -14.99 19.64 -40.76
C ASN A 660 -16.43 19.96 -40.35
N ASN A 661 -17.07 20.94 -41.01
CA ASN A 661 -18.48 21.29 -40.74
C ASN A 661 -18.75 21.57 -39.24
N VAL A 662 -18.12 22.59 -38.68
CA VAL A 662 -18.23 22.92 -37.25
C VAL A 662 -18.82 24.30 -37.01
N LEU A 663 -19.51 24.47 -35.89
CA LEU A 663 -20.22 25.70 -35.53
C LEU A 663 -19.94 26.13 -34.08
N GLY A 664 -19.45 27.35 -33.86
CA GLY A 664 -19.26 27.92 -32.52
C GLY A 664 -20.08 29.18 -32.28
N THR A 665 -21.16 29.11 -31.50
CA THR A 665 -22.06 30.25 -31.25
C THR A 665 -22.06 30.78 -29.82
N GLY A 666 -21.61 29.97 -28.85
CA GLY A 666 -21.47 30.39 -27.45
C GLY A 666 -20.48 31.54 -27.29
N ASN A 667 -20.63 32.34 -26.24
CA ASN A 667 -19.66 33.40 -25.96
C ASN A 667 -18.35 32.81 -25.44
N VAL A 668 -17.22 33.46 -25.73
CA VAL A 668 -15.89 33.05 -25.26
C VAL A 668 -15.32 34.15 -24.36
N ILE A 669 -15.22 33.87 -23.06
CA ILE A 669 -14.75 34.79 -22.04
C ILE A 669 -13.41 34.30 -21.51
N ALA A 670 -12.32 35.01 -21.84
CA ALA A 670 -11.04 34.83 -21.20
C ALA A 670 -10.95 35.71 -19.96
N THR A 671 -10.59 35.13 -18.82
CA THR A 671 -10.53 35.80 -17.50
C THR A 671 -9.13 36.30 -17.15
N SER A 672 -8.11 35.92 -17.93
CA SER A 672 -6.77 36.48 -17.87
C SER A 672 -6.41 37.22 -19.17
N ASP A 673 -5.38 38.07 -19.14
CA ASP A 673 -4.81 38.74 -20.31
C ASP A 673 -4.01 37.75 -21.19
N THR A 674 -4.67 36.70 -21.66
CA THR A 674 -4.09 35.67 -22.52
C THR A 674 -4.16 36.06 -23.99
N GLU A 675 -3.07 35.85 -24.74
CA GLU A 675 -3.08 35.96 -26.21
C GLU A 675 -3.67 34.72 -26.91
N ARG A 676 -4.19 33.74 -26.15
CA ARG A 676 -4.59 32.41 -26.64
C ARG A 676 -6.10 32.15 -26.52
N ALA A 677 -6.89 33.19 -26.81
CA ALA A 677 -8.35 33.09 -26.91
C ALA A 677 -8.81 33.12 -28.38
N GLY A 678 -9.59 32.12 -28.80
CA GLY A 678 -10.06 31.97 -30.17
C GLY A 678 -11.57 31.71 -30.30
N LEU A 679 -12.18 32.21 -31.39
CA LEU A 679 -13.61 32.03 -31.68
C LEU A 679 -13.96 30.61 -32.13
N LEU A 680 -12.97 29.76 -32.43
CA LEU A 680 -13.15 28.32 -32.66
C LEU A 680 -12.13 27.51 -31.86
N VAL A 681 -10.84 27.83 -32.02
CA VAL A 681 -9.74 27.12 -31.34
C VAL A 681 -8.86 28.13 -30.60
N GLY A 682 -8.54 27.87 -29.33
CA GLY A 682 -7.70 28.75 -28.51
C GLY A 682 -6.24 28.73 -28.95
N ARG A 683 -5.63 27.54 -29.05
CA ARG A 683 -4.27 27.34 -29.56
C ARG A 683 -4.16 26.08 -30.42
N ILE A 684 -3.37 26.18 -31.50
CA ILE A 684 -2.94 25.03 -32.31
C ILE A 684 -1.42 24.91 -32.22
N ILE A 685 -0.92 23.76 -31.78
CA ILE A 685 0.52 23.53 -31.56
C ILE A 685 1.24 23.22 -32.89
N ASN A 686 0.68 22.33 -33.72
CA ASN A 686 1.36 21.84 -34.92
C ASN A 686 0.71 22.33 -36.23
N SER A 687 1.55 22.66 -37.22
CA SER A 687 1.13 23.27 -38.50
C SER A 687 0.46 22.31 -39.48
N SER A 688 0.31 21.02 -39.14
CA SER A 688 -0.35 20.01 -39.97
C SER A 688 -1.88 19.97 -39.83
N SER A 689 -2.47 20.87 -39.05
CA SER A 689 -3.92 20.98 -38.87
C SER A 689 -4.62 21.37 -40.19
N THR A 690 -5.82 20.85 -40.42
CA THR A 690 -6.60 21.11 -41.64
C THR A 690 -8.01 21.61 -41.32
N ALA A 691 -8.59 22.34 -42.26
CA ALA A 691 -9.98 22.78 -42.22
C ALA A 691 -10.65 22.43 -43.54
N SER A 692 -11.86 21.90 -43.49
CA SER A 692 -12.66 21.56 -44.67
C SER A 692 -14.14 21.77 -44.39
N GLY A 693 -14.96 21.91 -45.43
CA GLY A 693 -16.39 22.21 -45.26
C GLY A 693 -16.63 23.60 -44.66
N ILE A 694 -17.69 23.76 -43.86
CA ILE A 694 -18.08 25.04 -43.25
C ILE A 694 -17.54 25.14 -41.83
N LEU A 695 -16.75 26.18 -41.55
CA LEU A 695 -16.35 26.57 -40.20
C LEU A 695 -17.03 27.90 -39.88
N ALA A 696 -18.05 27.88 -39.03
CA ALA A 696 -18.85 29.04 -38.70
C ALA A 696 -18.71 29.42 -37.22
N TYR A 697 -18.68 30.72 -36.94
CA TYR A 697 -18.73 31.25 -35.57
C TYR A 697 -19.67 32.45 -35.49
N ASN A 698 -20.19 32.73 -34.31
CA ASN A 698 -21.03 33.90 -34.08
C ASN A 698 -20.19 35.19 -34.09
N SER A 699 -20.41 36.05 -35.09
CA SER A 699 -19.70 37.33 -35.23
C SER A 699 -19.98 38.34 -34.10
N SER A 700 -21.07 38.14 -33.35
CA SER A 700 -21.41 38.95 -32.17
C SER A 700 -20.81 38.42 -30.87
N ALA A 701 -20.15 37.24 -30.90
CA ALA A 701 -19.47 36.70 -29.73
C ALA A 701 -18.37 37.66 -29.29
N LYS A 702 -18.44 38.11 -28.02
CA LYS A 702 -17.51 39.07 -27.46
C LYS A 702 -16.21 38.37 -27.09
N LEU A 703 -15.13 38.62 -27.85
CA LEU A 703 -13.78 38.50 -27.31
C LEU A 703 -13.47 39.80 -26.54
N PRO A 704 -13.14 39.74 -25.23
CA PRO A 704 -12.63 40.91 -24.52
C PRO A 704 -11.46 41.51 -25.30
N SER A 705 -11.37 42.84 -25.34
CA SER A 705 -10.38 43.59 -26.12
C SER A 705 -8.95 43.35 -25.65
N ILE A 706 -8.38 42.21 -26.06
CA ILE A 706 -6.96 41.88 -25.91
C ILE A 706 -6.20 42.71 -26.95
N LYS A 707 -5.10 43.34 -26.54
CA LYS A 707 -4.21 44.12 -27.43
C LYS A 707 -3.95 43.30 -28.70
N LEU A 708 -4.38 43.82 -29.85
CA LEU A 708 -4.20 43.19 -31.16
C LEU A 708 -2.71 42.97 -31.46
N SER A 709 -2.19 41.79 -31.17
CA SER A 709 -1.04 41.22 -31.88
C SER A 709 -1.44 39.85 -32.42
N ARG A 710 -1.88 39.85 -33.68
CA ARG A 710 -2.25 38.71 -34.53
C ARG A 710 -3.59 38.02 -34.21
N GLN A 711 -4.60 38.37 -35.01
CA GLN A 711 -5.65 37.41 -35.39
C GLN A 711 -4.97 36.18 -36.05
N VAL A 712 -4.74 35.10 -35.31
CA VAL A 712 -4.16 33.84 -35.85
C VAL A 712 -5.25 32.90 -36.40
N MET A 713 -6.50 33.32 -36.48
CA MET A 713 -7.61 32.38 -36.73
C MET A 713 -7.87 32.00 -38.20
N LEU A 714 -7.14 32.59 -39.16
CA LEU A 714 -7.25 32.18 -40.57
C LEU A 714 -5.90 32.04 -41.29
N SER A 715 -4.83 32.69 -40.84
CA SER A 715 -3.59 32.79 -41.65
C SER A 715 -2.73 31.53 -41.71
N ARG A 716 -3.05 30.46 -40.97
CA ARG A 716 -2.33 29.16 -41.09
C ARG A 716 -3.17 28.03 -41.71
N LEU A 717 -4.49 28.21 -41.82
CA LEU A 717 -5.39 27.23 -42.45
C LEU A 717 -5.75 27.62 -43.89
N SER A 718 -5.62 28.90 -44.27
CA SER A 718 -6.01 29.38 -45.60
C SER A 718 -4.98 29.19 -46.72
N GLU A 719 -3.77 28.68 -46.45
CA GLU A 719 -2.74 28.50 -47.50
C GLU A 719 -2.94 27.26 -48.39
N LYS A 720 -4.00 26.45 -48.18
CA LYS A 720 -4.23 25.23 -48.98
C LYS A 720 -5.67 25.01 -49.49
N ALA A 721 -6.53 26.02 -49.46
CA ALA A 721 -7.85 25.94 -50.11
C ALA A 721 -7.86 26.79 -51.40
N HIS A 722 -7.54 26.15 -52.52
CA HIS A 722 -7.85 26.62 -53.88
C HIS A 722 -8.78 25.61 -54.55
#